data_AF-A0A7S6U2M0-F1
#
_entry.id   AF-A0A7S6U2M0-F1
#
_cell.length_a   1.000
_cell.length_b   1.000
_cell.length_c   1.000
_cell.angle_alpha   90.00
_cell.angle_beta   90.00
_cell.angle_gamma   90.00
#
_symmetry.space_group_name_H-M   'P 1'
#
loop_
_entity.id
_entity.type
_entity.pdbx_description
1 polymer ?
#
loop_
_entity_poly.entity_id
_entity_poly.type
_entity_poly.pdbx_seq_one_letter_code
_entity_poly.pdbx_strand_id
1 'polypeptide(L)'
;MPNLTDIPGISQIWTRTKGDPRIKIAILDGAADLERSCFQGANFSQFRPYWSEDIELNEEYYYYLNLSLEFNQQQKDKKDDPDHDKGEAKKEREAFFAPFPPAIRQRIDLSSHATHISSTILGQHGTPAPGIAPLCTALNIPISFADDDFISPINLTHAINTALQWGANIIHIAACHPTQTGVAPDLFARAVKQCQDNNMLIIAPGGNDKGECWCIPSILPGVITVGAMRDDGQPFKFSNYGGEYQNKGVMANGENILGAQPGTEEPIKQQGTSCAAPIVTGISALLMSLQLQRGEQPNAEAVREAILNSAIPCNREDVEEPERCLLGKLNIPGAFQLLTGERLEPHPQPLFDQEKGVKISSSQVDSPVEPGNATSEALTLTIPSGKALEKTFSAGDWEGNSGVAVATAPRNEITEGVTPSAASKLVYALGTIGYDFGDEARRDSFKQLMPAVNIDGAIIPANPYDSRQMVDYLSANPSEAKPLIWTLNQELTPIYALEPVSGFAADIYETLIAMLEGQIQPEDSDDFVERVSIPARLTDRTVELFSGQVVPVITLTNTRGMYGWKVNSLVDAALQTVITEGTPPAQEMAMRKALSSFLNRVYYDLKNVGKTAKDRALNFSVTNAFQAASSFSQAIATGMQLDSIEVEKSPFCRINSDCWDVKLKFFDPENGRRAKKVYLFTIDVSDRIPVTLGQVRSWSVPK
;
A
#
# COMPACT_ATOMS: atom_id res chain seq x y z
N MET A 1 -6.22 -18.19 -31.25
CA MET A 1 -6.01 -16.75 -31.36
C MET A 1 -7.35 -16.07 -31.49
N PRO A 2 -7.89 -15.52 -30.41
CA PRO A 2 -8.82 -14.45 -30.54
C PRO A 2 -8.06 -13.30 -31.22
N ASN A 3 -8.53 -12.88 -32.38
CA ASN A 3 -8.28 -11.51 -32.81
C ASN A 3 -8.82 -10.57 -31.72
N LEU A 4 -8.34 -9.33 -31.63
CA LEU A 4 -8.92 -8.37 -30.68
C LEU A 4 -10.45 -8.29 -30.82
N THR A 5 -10.99 -8.52 -32.02
CA THR A 5 -12.43 -8.59 -32.33
C THR A 5 -13.20 -9.69 -31.61
N ASP A 6 -12.50 -10.72 -31.14
CA ASP A 6 -13.13 -11.90 -30.53
C ASP A 6 -13.37 -11.69 -29.03
N ILE A 7 -12.87 -10.58 -28.46
CA ILE A 7 -13.20 -10.13 -27.10
C ILE A 7 -14.66 -9.65 -27.07
N PRO A 8 -15.56 -10.26 -26.28
CA PRO A 8 -16.97 -9.89 -26.29
C PRO A 8 -17.21 -8.39 -26.00
N GLY A 9 -17.88 -7.70 -26.93
CA GLY A 9 -18.23 -6.28 -26.82
C GLY A 9 -17.24 -5.30 -27.47
N ILE A 10 -16.03 -5.75 -27.87
CA ILE A 10 -15.00 -4.87 -28.44
C ILE A 10 -15.41 -4.26 -29.79
N SER A 11 -15.97 -5.04 -30.70
CA SER A 11 -16.39 -4.57 -32.02
C SER A 11 -17.53 -3.57 -31.89
N GLN A 12 -18.45 -3.82 -30.94
CA GLN A 12 -19.57 -2.93 -30.64
C GLN A 12 -19.08 -1.60 -30.05
N ILE A 13 -18.18 -1.60 -29.07
CA ILE A 13 -17.67 -0.34 -28.51
C ILE A 13 -16.86 0.46 -29.54
N TRP A 14 -16.13 -0.21 -30.45
CA TRP A 14 -15.43 0.44 -31.55
C TRP A 14 -16.33 1.12 -32.57
N THR A 15 -17.61 0.75 -32.67
CA THR A 15 -18.60 1.52 -33.46
C THR A 15 -18.94 2.86 -32.84
N ARG A 16 -18.73 3.02 -31.52
CA ARG A 16 -18.99 4.24 -30.76
C ARG A 16 -17.74 5.12 -30.67
N THR A 17 -16.59 4.51 -30.37
CA THR A 17 -15.32 5.22 -30.28
C THR A 17 -14.12 4.28 -30.44
N LYS A 18 -13.03 4.80 -31.00
CA LYS A 18 -11.70 4.15 -31.01
C LYS A 18 -10.69 4.90 -30.12
N GLY A 19 -11.19 5.77 -29.25
CA GLY A 19 -10.41 6.68 -28.42
C GLY A 19 -10.69 8.14 -28.75
N ASP A 20 -10.35 9.01 -27.82
CA ASP A 20 -10.38 10.47 -27.97
C ASP A 20 -8.99 11.01 -27.61
N PRO A 21 -8.40 11.91 -28.42
CA PRO A 21 -7.05 12.41 -28.16
C PRO A 21 -6.93 13.20 -26.85
N ARG A 22 -8.05 13.63 -26.25
CA ARG A 22 -8.04 14.26 -24.92
C ARG A 22 -7.83 13.25 -23.79
N ILE A 23 -8.04 11.96 -24.02
CA ILE A 23 -7.71 10.90 -23.07
C ILE A 23 -6.22 10.58 -23.17
N LYS A 24 -5.51 10.76 -22.06
CA LYS A 24 -4.07 10.58 -21.94
C LYS A 24 -3.71 9.30 -21.19
N ILE A 25 -2.86 8.47 -21.78
CA ILE A 25 -2.40 7.19 -21.21
C ILE A 25 -0.89 7.26 -20.98
N ALA A 26 -0.45 7.16 -19.73
CA ALA A 26 0.96 6.97 -19.41
C ALA A 26 1.29 5.47 -19.36
N ILE A 27 2.28 5.03 -20.13
CA ILE A 27 2.71 3.62 -20.21
C ILE A 27 4.08 3.50 -19.54
N LEU A 28 4.10 2.95 -18.33
CA LEU A 28 5.30 2.74 -17.51
C LEU A 28 5.84 1.33 -17.78
N ASP A 29 6.90 1.24 -18.58
CA ASP A 29 7.50 -0.01 -19.06
C ASP A 29 8.98 0.23 -19.44
N GLY A 30 9.60 -0.60 -20.28
CA GLY A 30 10.80 -0.25 -21.03
C GLY A 30 10.57 0.85 -22.07
N ALA A 31 11.64 1.21 -22.79
CA ALA A 31 11.56 2.13 -23.92
C ALA A 31 11.05 1.41 -25.18
N ALA A 32 9.82 1.74 -25.60
CA ALA A 32 9.20 1.20 -26.81
C ALA A 32 9.89 1.70 -28.09
N ASP A 33 9.85 0.88 -29.15
CA ASP A 33 10.26 1.26 -30.50
C ASP A 33 9.10 1.99 -31.22
N LEU A 34 9.18 3.32 -31.27
CA LEU A 34 8.17 4.19 -31.86
C LEU A 34 8.24 4.24 -33.40
N GLU A 35 9.25 3.64 -34.03
CA GLU A 35 9.43 3.67 -35.49
C GLU A 35 8.53 2.67 -36.24
N ARG A 36 7.91 1.73 -35.51
CA ARG A 36 7.04 0.70 -36.07
C ARG A 36 5.84 1.31 -36.80
N SER A 37 5.44 0.70 -37.93
CA SER A 37 4.32 1.22 -38.75
C SER A 37 3.00 1.29 -37.97
N CYS A 38 2.81 0.43 -36.96
CA CYS A 38 1.62 0.45 -36.12
C CYS A 38 1.48 1.73 -35.28
N PHE A 39 2.54 2.49 -35.04
CA PHE A 39 2.49 3.77 -34.32
C PHE A 39 2.45 4.97 -35.26
N GLN A 40 2.58 4.79 -36.57
CA GLN A 40 2.48 5.90 -37.51
C GLN A 40 1.08 6.51 -37.48
N GLY A 41 1.00 7.80 -37.15
CA GLY A 41 -0.27 8.51 -36.97
C GLY A 41 -0.88 8.39 -35.56
N ALA A 42 -0.30 7.59 -34.67
CA ALA A 42 -0.67 7.60 -33.26
C ALA A 42 -0.14 8.86 -32.57
N ASN A 43 -0.88 9.43 -31.62
CA ASN A 43 -0.37 10.50 -30.77
C ASN A 43 0.44 9.90 -29.61
N PHE A 44 1.59 9.32 -29.96
CA PHE A 44 2.44 8.55 -29.05
C PHE A 44 3.84 9.17 -28.98
N SER A 45 4.27 9.46 -27.76
CA SER A 45 5.58 10.05 -27.49
C SER A 45 6.29 9.27 -26.37
N GLN A 46 7.60 9.46 -26.27
CA GLN A 46 8.42 8.83 -25.22
C GLN A 46 9.06 9.91 -24.36
N PHE A 47 8.93 9.77 -23.05
CA PHE A 47 9.63 10.59 -22.08
C PHE A 47 11.08 10.14 -21.98
N ARG A 48 12.02 11.08 -21.86
CA ARG A 48 13.43 10.80 -21.57
C ARG A 48 13.69 11.01 -20.07
N PRO A 49 13.86 9.95 -19.28
CA PRO A 49 14.17 10.02 -17.86
C PRO A 49 15.40 10.89 -17.59
N TYR A 50 15.27 11.91 -16.74
CA TYR A 50 16.41 12.72 -16.29
C TYR A 50 17.17 12.07 -15.11
N TRP A 51 16.58 11.02 -14.52
CA TRP A 51 17.07 10.36 -13.31
C TRP A 51 17.84 9.07 -13.58
N SER A 52 17.90 8.63 -14.85
CA SER A 52 18.65 7.45 -15.27
C SER A 52 19.14 7.63 -16.71
N GLU A 53 20.30 7.06 -17.01
CA GLU A 53 20.84 6.99 -18.37
C GLU A 53 20.58 5.59 -18.93
N ASP A 54 20.17 5.53 -20.21
CA ASP A 54 20.02 4.27 -20.95
C ASP A 54 21.26 4.04 -21.84
N ILE A 55 21.43 2.82 -22.33
CA ILE A 55 22.52 2.53 -23.27
C ILE A 55 22.32 3.28 -24.59
N GLU A 56 23.43 3.61 -25.24
CA GLU A 56 23.40 4.19 -26.58
C GLU A 56 22.95 3.15 -27.60
N LEU A 57 21.98 3.50 -28.45
CA LEU A 57 21.52 2.66 -29.55
C LEU A 57 22.48 2.77 -30.74
N ASN A 58 23.59 2.05 -30.64
CA ASN A 58 24.66 2.01 -31.65
C ASN A 58 24.58 0.75 -32.55
N GLU A 59 25.54 0.59 -33.47
CA GLU A 59 25.61 -0.56 -34.38
C GLU A 59 25.66 -1.91 -33.64
N GLU A 60 26.29 -1.96 -32.47
CA GLU A 60 26.37 -3.17 -31.65
C GLU A 60 24.99 -3.58 -31.11
N TYR A 61 24.19 -2.62 -30.63
CA TYR A 61 22.81 -2.89 -30.20
C TYR A 61 21.98 -3.49 -31.34
N TYR A 62 22.02 -2.88 -32.53
CA TYR A 62 21.25 -3.35 -33.68
C TYR A 62 21.73 -4.73 -34.19
N TYR A 63 23.02 -5.02 -34.09
CA TYR A 63 23.56 -6.35 -34.38
C TYR A 63 22.92 -7.44 -33.51
N TYR A 64 22.90 -7.25 -32.19
CA TYR A 64 22.27 -8.22 -31.26
C TYR A 64 20.74 -8.25 -31.36
N LEU A 65 20.09 -7.12 -31.67
CA LEU A 65 18.66 -7.08 -31.93
C LEU A 65 18.31 -7.94 -33.15
N ASN A 66 19.03 -7.80 -34.26
CA ASN A 66 18.79 -8.59 -35.47
C ASN A 66 19.02 -10.08 -35.24
N LEU A 67 20.09 -10.46 -34.52
CA LEU A 67 20.31 -11.85 -34.10
C LEU A 67 19.13 -12.39 -33.27
N SER A 68 18.59 -11.59 -32.36
CA SER A 68 17.43 -11.98 -31.55
C SER A 68 16.18 -12.20 -32.41
N LEU A 69 15.95 -11.34 -33.40
CA LEU A 69 14.83 -11.45 -34.34
C LEU A 69 14.94 -12.71 -35.21
N GLU A 70 16.12 -12.97 -35.79
CA GLU A 70 16.38 -14.17 -36.58
C GLU A 70 16.17 -15.45 -35.75
N PHE A 71 16.68 -15.47 -34.52
CA PHE A 71 16.47 -16.59 -33.61
C PHE A 71 14.99 -16.80 -33.29
N ASN A 72 14.26 -15.74 -32.95
CA ASN A 72 12.82 -15.83 -32.66
C ASN A 72 12.02 -16.33 -33.87
N GLN A 73 12.41 -15.95 -35.10
CA GLN A 73 11.79 -16.46 -36.31
C GLN A 73 12.04 -17.96 -36.50
N GLN A 74 13.29 -18.42 -36.33
CA GLN A 74 13.62 -19.85 -36.39
C GLN A 74 12.86 -20.66 -35.34
N GLN A 75 12.72 -20.13 -34.12
CA GLN A 75 11.96 -20.79 -33.05
C GLN A 75 10.46 -20.84 -33.34
N LYS A 76 9.92 -19.84 -34.05
CA LYS A 76 8.53 -19.84 -34.51
C LYS A 76 8.32 -20.95 -35.54
N ASP A 77 9.20 -21.07 -36.52
CA ASP A 77 9.14 -22.13 -37.52
C ASP A 77 9.24 -23.54 -36.90
N LYS A 78 10.06 -23.71 -35.86
CA LYS A 78 10.17 -24.96 -35.08
C LYS A 78 8.95 -25.26 -34.20
N LYS A 79 8.19 -24.25 -33.75
CA LYS A 79 6.99 -24.45 -32.92
C LYS A 79 5.82 -25.02 -33.69
N ASP A 80 5.81 -24.83 -35.01
CA ASP A 80 4.82 -25.39 -35.91
C ASP A 80 5.12 -26.88 -36.23
N ASP A 81 6.25 -27.41 -35.72
CA ASP A 81 6.61 -28.84 -35.79
C ASP A 81 5.89 -29.65 -34.69
N PRO A 82 5.16 -30.73 -35.03
CA PRO A 82 4.50 -31.60 -34.05
C PRO A 82 5.42 -32.28 -33.03
N ASP A 83 6.73 -32.41 -33.32
CA ASP A 83 7.72 -33.01 -32.41
C ASP A 83 8.43 -31.98 -31.50
N HIS A 84 7.93 -30.73 -31.42
CA HIS A 84 8.56 -29.65 -30.65
C HIS A 84 8.64 -29.91 -29.14
N ASP A 85 9.85 -30.15 -28.62
CA ASP A 85 10.13 -30.26 -27.18
C ASP A 85 10.36 -28.88 -26.52
N LYS A 86 9.44 -28.49 -25.64
CA LYS A 86 9.49 -27.22 -24.89
C LYS A 86 10.72 -27.10 -23.97
N GLY A 87 11.22 -28.21 -23.44
CA GLY A 87 12.40 -28.27 -22.58
C GLY A 87 13.69 -28.06 -23.36
N GLU A 88 13.77 -28.61 -24.58
CA GLU A 88 14.89 -28.40 -25.49
C GLU A 88 14.92 -26.95 -26.01
N ALA A 89 13.77 -26.42 -26.44
CA ALA A 89 13.65 -25.03 -26.90
C ALA A 89 14.08 -24.02 -25.82
N LYS A 90 13.79 -24.30 -24.55
CA LYS A 90 14.25 -23.47 -23.43
C LYS A 90 15.78 -23.47 -23.30
N LYS A 91 16.42 -24.65 -23.40
CA LYS A 91 17.89 -24.76 -23.34
C LYS A 91 18.57 -24.10 -24.52
N GLU A 92 18.01 -24.26 -25.72
CA GLU A 92 18.52 -23.61 -26.94
C GLU A 92 18.47 -22.08 -26.80
N ARG A 93 17.34 -21.54 -26.31
CA ARG A 93 17.21 -20.11 -26.01
C ARG A 93 18.23 -19.64 -24.98
N GLU A 94 18.38 -20.35 -23.86
CA GLU A 94 19.36 -19.99 -22.82
C GLU A 94 20.79 -19.97 -23.38
N ALA A 95 21.16 -20.96 -24.19
CA ALA A 95 22.48 -21.04 -24.83
C ALA A 95 22.70 -19.92 -25.85
N PHE A 96 21.68 -19.58 -26.65
CA PHE A 96 21.76 -18.52 -27.66
C PHE A 96 21.97 -17.13 -27.06
N PHE A 97 21.29 -16.81 -25.96
CA PHE A 97 21.38 -15.50 -25.31
C PHE A 97 22.49 -15.40 -24.25
N ALA A 98 23.16 -16.50 -23.89
CA ALA A 98 24.28 -16.50 -22.95
C ALA A 98 25.48 -15.60 -23.35
N PRO A 99 25.90 -15.50 -24.62
CA PRO A 99 27.03 -14.66 -25.02
C PRO A 99 26.69 -13.18 -25.20
N PHE A 100 25.41 -12.78 -25.09
CA PHE A 100 25.02 -11.39 -25.30
C PHE A 100 25.53 -10.52 -24.15
N PRO A 101 26.03 -9.29 -24.43
CA PRO A 101 26.31 -8.32 -23.39
C PRO A 101 25.06 -8.09 -22.50
N PRO A 102 25.17 -8.21 -21.16
CA PRO A 102 24.00 -8.19 -20.27
C PRO A 102 23.11 -6.97 -20.47
N ALA A 103 23.71 -5.79 -20.57
CA ALA A 103 23.02 -4.53 -20.78
C ALA A 103 22.21 -4.51 -22.09
N ILE A 104 22.80 -4.95 -23.20
CA ILE A 104 22.12 -5.02 -24.51
C ILE A 104 20.97 -6.01 -24.47
N ARG A 105 21.19 -7.19 -23.89
CA ARG A 105 20.16 -8.22 -23.72
C ARG A 105 18.97 -7.69 -22.93
N GLN A 106 19.22 -7.08 -21.76
CA GLN A 106 18.19 -6.50 -20.92
C GLN A 106 17.44 -5.39 -21.67
N ARG A 107 18.14 -4.52 -22.40
CA ARG A 107 17.51 -3.47 -23.20
C ARG A 107 16.62 -4.02 -24.32
N ILE A 108 17.01 -5.11 -24.99
CA ILE A 108 16.18 -5.80 -26.01
C ILE A 108 14.92 -6.38 -25.38
N ASP A 109 15.04 -7.09 -24.25
CA ASP A 109 13.90 -7.69 -23.54
C ASP A 109 12.89 -6.60 -23.11
N LEU A 110 13.38 -5.51 -22.52
CA LEU A 110 12.56 -4.36 -22.11
C LEU A 110 11.90 -3.64 -23.30
N SER A 111 12.63 -3.46 -24.41
CA SER A 111 12.10 -2.86 -25.65
C SER A 111 10.98 -3.72 -26.24
N SER A 112 11.21 -5.03 -26.28
CA SER A 112 10.28 -6.01 -26.84
C SER A 112 8.98 -6.05 -26.06
N HIS A 113 9.09 -6.03 -24.72
CA HIS A 113 7.94 -5.93 -23.84
C HIS A 113 7.18 -4.62 -24.08
N ALA A 114 7.85 -3.46 -23.96
CA ALA A 114 7.20 -2.16 -24.09
C ALA A 114 6.55 -1.92 -25.46
N THR A 115 7.18 -2.38 -26.54
CA THR A 115 6.63 -2.26 -27.90
C THR A 115 5.38 -3.12 -28.08
N HIS A 116 5.38 -4.34 -27.52
CA HIS A 116 4.22 -5.24 -27.54
C HIS A 116 3.04 -4.67 -26.75
N ILE A 117 3.29 -4.20 -25.52
CA ILE A 117 2.26 -3.60 -24.66
C ILE A 117 1.70 -2.31 -25.29
N SER A 118 2.58 -1.43 -25.77
CA SER A 118 2.17 -0.14 -26.35
C SER A 118 1.35 -0.33 -27.62
N SER A 119 1.71 -1.29 -28.48
CA SER A 119 0.95 -1.59 -29.71
C SER A 119 -0.41 -2.22 -29.43
N THR A 120 -0.51 -3.06 -28.39
CA THR A 120 -1.80 -3.61 -27.94
C THR A 120 -2.79 -2.50 -27.53
N ILE A 121 -2.28 -1.38 -26.99
CA ILE A 121 -3.11 -0.22 -26.63
C ILE A 121 -3.34 0.69 -27.83
N LEU A 122 -2.30 1.08 -28.56
CA LEU A 122 -2.29 2.25 -29.45
C LEU A 122 -2.11 1.93 -30.95
N GLY A 123 -1.87 0.67 -31.29
CA GLY A 123 -1.59 0.27 -32.66
C GLY A 123 -2.71 0.69 -33.63
N GLN A 124 -2.35 1.39 -34.70
CA GLN A 124 -3.34 1.89 -35.65
C GLN A 124 -4.04 0.74 -36.37
N HIS A 125 -5.35 0.89 -36.59
CA HIS A 125 -6.11 -0.10 -37.35
C HIS A 125 -5.63 -0.14 -38.79
N GLY A 126 -5.61 -1.34 -39.40
CA GLY A 126 -5.09 -1.53 -40.76
C GLY A 126 -3.57 -1.69 -40.83
N THR A 127 -2.89 -1.71 -39.68
CA THR A 127 -1.46 -2.05 -39.55
C THR A 127 -1.28 -3.48 -39.04
N PRO A 128 -0.05 -4.04 -39.06
CA PRO A 128 0.20 -5.42 -38.61
C PRO A 128 -0.15 -5.72 -37.14
N ALA A 129 -0.18 -4.69 -36.28
CA ALA A 129 -0.52 -4.81 -34.86
C ALA A 129 -1.58 -3.76 -34.48
N PRO A 130 -2.88 -4.02 -34.75
CA PRO A 130 -3.95 -3.12 -34.34
C PRO A 130 -4.15 -3.16 -32.82
N GLY A 131 -4.34 -2.00 -32.20
CA GLY A 131 -4.55 -1.83 -30.77
C GLY A 131 -5.99 -1.49 -30.42
N ILE A 132 -6.27 -1.36 -29.11
CA ILE A 132 -7.63 -1.20 -28.59
C ILE A 132 -8.12 0.25 -28.60
N ALA A 133 -7.25 1.20 -28.30
CA ALA A 133 -7.58 2.62 -28.20
C ALA A 133 -6.60 3.47 -29.05
N PRO A 134 -6.53 3.23 -30.38
CA PRO A 134 -5.54 3.85 -31.26
C PRO A 134 -5.62 5.38 -31.36
N LEU A 135 -6.75 5.99 -31.00
CA LEU A 135 -6.94 7.45 -31.12
C LEU A 135 -6.67 8.21 -29.81
N CYS A 136 -6.26 7.53 -28.74
CA CYS A 136 -5.88 8.19 -27.49
C CYS A 136 -4.46 8.78 -27.59
N THR A 137 -4.17 9.75 -26.71
CA THR A 137 -2.81 10.30 -26.57
C THR A 137 -2.04 9.49 -25.55
N ALA A 138 -0.77 9.18 -25.83
CA ALA A 138 0.03 8.38 -24.92
C ALA A 138 1.48 8.86 -24.76
N LEU A 139 2.01 8.56 -23.58
CA LEU A 139 3.39 8.83 -23.19
C LEU A 139 4.00 7.55 -22.63
N ASN A 140 4.99 6.97 -23.33
CA ASN A 140 5.82 5.90 -22.78
C ASN A 140 6.87 6.50 -21.83
N ILE A 141 6.92 6.02 -20.60
CA ILE A 141 7.85 6.47 -19.56
C ILE A 141 8.70 5.27 -19.15
N PRO A 142 9.96 5.18 -19.60
CA PRO A 142 10.85 4.09 -19.23
C PRO A 142 11.09 4.02 -17.71
N ILE A 143 10.93 2.83 -17.11
CA ILE A 143 11.09 2.57 -15.66
C ILE A 143 12.21 1.58 -15.30
N SER A 144 12.76 0.90 -16.30
CA SER A 144 13.85 -0.06 -16.15
C SER A 144 14.88 0.19 -17.24
N PHE A 145 16.15 0.09 -16.88
CA PHE A 145 17.29 0.33 -17.75
C PHE A 145 18.25 -0.86 -17.70
N ALA A 146 19.21 -0.87 -18.61
CA ALA A 146 20.09 -2.00 -18.88
C ALA A 146 20.98 -2.45 -17.70
N ASP A 147 21.18 -1.60 -16.70
CA ASP A 147 22.03 -1.86 -15.52
C ASP A 147 21.24 -1.91 -14.19
N ASP A 148 19.91 -1.83 -14.26
CA ASP A 148 19.05 -1.74 -13.07
C ASP A 148 18.50 -3.11 -12.64
N ASP A 149 18.35 -3.28 -11.32
CA ASP A 149 17.47 -4.29 -10.75
C ASP A 149 16.04 -4.07 -11.25
N PHE A 150 15.44 -5.13 -11.79
CA PHE A 150 14.11 -5.09 -12.39
C PHE A 150 13.08 -4.47 -11.41
N ILE A 151 12.53 -3.31 -11.77
CA ILE A 151 11.53 -2.53 -11.02
C ILE A 151 12.11 -1.86 -9.76
N SER A 152 13.07 -0.96 -9.96
CA SER A 152 13.48 0.01 -8.94
C SER A 152 12.28 0.83 -8.43
N PRO A 153 11.95 0.79 -7.13
CA PRO A 153 10.85 1.60 -6.57
C PRO A 153 11.07 3.11 -6.76
N ILE A 154 12.33 3.53 -6.88
CA ILE A 154 12.70 4.93 -7.11
C ILE A 154 12.32 5.34 -8.54
N ASN A 155 12.73 4.55 -9.55
CA ASN A 155 12.36 4.82 -10.94
C ASN A 155 10.85 4.81 -11.15
N LEU A 156 10.16 3.84 -10.51
CA LEU A 156 8.72 3.73 -10.59
C LEU A 156 8.02 4.94 -9.96
N THR A 157 8.57 5.48 -8.86
CA THR A 157 8.09 6.73 -8.23
C THR A 157 8.33 7.95 -9.13
N HIS A 158 9.50 8.08 -9.76
CA HIS A 158 9.75 9.20 -10.69
C HIS A 158 8.83 9.14 -11.90
N ALA A 159 8.59 7.94 -12.43
CA ALA A 159 7.75 7.76 -13.60
C ALA A 159 6.27 8.04 -13.30
N ILE A 160 5.74 7.59 -12.15
CA ILE A 160 4.35 7.87 -11.79
C ILE A 160 4.13 9.37 -11.49
N ASN A 161 5.11 10.06 -10.90
CA ASN A 161 5.06 11.51 -10.72
C ASN A 161 5.13 12.25 -12.07
N THR A 162 5.93 11.75 -13.02
CA THR A 162 5.96 12.28 -14.39
C THR A 162 4.60 12.12 -15.07
N ALA A 163 3.95 10.96 -14.92
CA ALA A 163 2.60 10.72 -15.44
C ALA A 163 1.54 11.66 -14.84
N LEU A 164 1.63 11.90 -13.53
CA LEU A 164 0.77 12.86 -12.81
C LEU A 164 0.97 14.28 -13.34
N GLN A 165 2.23 14.74 -13.45
CA GLN A 165 2.54 16.09 -13.95
C GLN A 165 2.11 16.29 -15.41
N TRP A 166 2.20 15.25 -16.23
CA TRP A 166 1.73 15.27 -17.62
C TRP A 166 0.18 15.30 -17.72
N GLY A 167 -0.50 15.00 -16.61
CA GLY A 167 -1.95 14.98 -16.50
C GLY A 167 -2.57 13.79 -17.21
N ALA A 168 -1.99 12.59 -17.05
CA ALA A 168 -2.59 11.37 -17.59
C ALA A 168 -3.98 11.11 -16.97
N ASN A 169 -4.87 10.48 -17.73
CA ASN A 169 -6.13 9.95 -17.20
C ASN A 169 -5.97 8.50 -16.74
N ILE A 170 -5.09 7.76 -17.43
CA ILE A 170 -4.81 6.35 -17.13
C ILE A 170 -3.29 6.16 -17.03
N ILE A 171 -2.84 5.46 -15.99
CA ILE A 171 -1.45 5.00 -15.83
C ILE A 171 -1.46 3.48 -15.95
N HIS A 172 -0.88 2.98 -17.04
CA HIS A 172 -0.61 1.58 -17.25
C HIS A 172 0.78 1.26 -16.72
N ILE A 173 0.87 0.41 -15.70
CA ILE A 173 2.15 -0.04 -15.15
C ILE A 173 2.35 -1.47 -15.60
N ALA A 174 3.18 -1.67 -16.62
CA ALA A 174 3.31 -2.95 -17.32
C ALA A 174 4.14 -3.98 -16.55
N ALA A 175 4.80 -3.54 -15.47
CA ALA A 175 5.67 -4.35 -14.65
C ALA A 175 5.12 -4.45 -13.21
N CYS A 176 5.47 -5.54 -12.52
CA CYS A 176 5.07 -5.72 -11.14
C CYS A 176 6.16 -6.42 -10.31
N HIS A 177 6.44 -5.90 -9.12
CA HIS A 177 7.42 -6.48 -8.20
C HIS A 177 6.73 -7.46 -7.25
N PRO A 178 7.11 -8.75 -7.21
CA PRO A 178 6.50 -9.73 -6.32
C PRO A 178 6.51 -9.31 -4.85
N THR A 179 5.46 -9.65 -4.11
CA THR A 179 5.33 -9.43 -2.67
C THR A 179 4.43 -10.49 -2.05
N GLN A 180 4.75 -10.87 -0.81
CA GLN A 180 3.91 -11.76 0.02
C GLN A 180 3.20 -10.99 1.14
N THR A 181 3.42 -9.68 1.25
CA THR A 181 2.83 -8.84 2.30
C THR A 181 1.77 -7.87 1.77
N GLY A 182 1.77 -7.63 0.45
CA GLY A 182 0.95 -6.59 -0.16
C GLY A 182 1.41 -5.16 0.13
N VAL A 183 2.55 -4.99 0.81
CA VAL A 183 3.07 -3.68 1.24
C VAL A 183 4.06 -3.16 0.20
N ALA A 184 3.74 -2.05 -0.45
CA ALA A 184 4.69 -1.30 -1.27
C ALA A 184 5.54 -0.35 -0.44
N PRO A 185 6.73 0.03 -0.93
CA PRO A 185 7.48 1.17 -0.37
C PRO A 185 6.60 2.42 -0.31
N ASP A 186 6.55 3.07 0.85
CA ASP A 186 5.58 4.16 1.13
C ASP A 186 5.64 5.33 0.15
N LEU A 187 6.84 5.63 -0.37
CA LEU A 187 7.02 6.67 -1.38
C LEU A 187 6.21 6.35 -2.64
N PHE A 188 6.29 5.10 -3.11
CA PHE A 188 5.55 4.64 -4.27
C PHE A 188 4.05 4.51 -3.97
N ALA A 189 3.69 3.97 -2.80
CA ALA A 189 2.29 3.84 -2.37
C ALA A 189 1.56 5.20 -2.30
N ARG A 190 2.22 6.26 -1.82
CA ARG A 190 1.64 7.61 -1.80
C ARG A 190 1.55 8.23 -3.18
N ALA A 191 2.53 7.99 -4.06
CA ALA A 191 2.46 8.49 -5.43
C ALA A 191 1.28 7.85 -6.20
N VAL A 192 1.04 6.55 -5.98
CA VAL A 192 -0.16 5.83 -6.44
C VAL A 192 -1.43 6.49 -5.87
N LYS A 193 -1.50 6.70 -4.56
CA LYS A 193 -2.64 7.37 -3.91
C LYS A 193 -2.87 8.79 -4.45
N GLN A 194 -1.81 9.56 -4.66
CA GLN A 194 -1.91 10.93 -5.18
C GLN A 194 -2.50 10.94 -6.59
N CYS A 195 -2.11 10.00 -7.45
CA CYS A 195 -2.73 9.85 -8.77
C CYS A 195 -4.22 9.53 -8.66
N GLN A 196 -4.61 8.63 -7.75
CA GLN A 196 -6.02 8.31 -7.50
C GLN A 196 -6.82 9.51 -6.97
N ASP A 197 -6.25 10.25 -6.01
CA ASP A 197 -6.84 11.49 -5.48
C ASP A 197 -6.99 12.57 -6.58
N ASN A 198 -6.21 12.49 -7.67
CA ASN A 198 -6.31 13.34 -8.87
C ASN A 198 -7.14 12.70 -9.99
N ASN A 199 -8.00 11.72 -9.68
CA ASN A 199 -8.91 11.08 -10.63
C ASN A 199 -8.17 10.40 -11.81
N MET A 200 -7.02 9.78 -11.52
CA MET A 200 -6.28 8.96 -12.48
C MET A 200 -6.51 7.48 -12.21
N LEU A 201 -6.82 6.72 -13.25
CA LEU A 201 -6.98 5.28 -13.16
C LEU A 201 -5.62 4.58 -13.27
N ILE A 202 -5.33 3.63 -12.38
CA ILE A 202 -4.09 2.84 -12.42
C ILE A 202 -4.43 1.38 -12.67
N ILE A 203 -3.75 0.78 -13.65
CA ILE A 203 -3.97 -0.60 -14.09
C ILE A 203 -2.63 -1.31 -14.12
N ALA A 204 -2.55 -2.51 -13.54
CA ALA A 204 -1.32 -3.29 -13.46
C ALA A 204 -1.58 -4.81 -13.56
N PRO A 205 -0.63 -5.59 -14.08
CA PRO A 205 -0.76 -7.04 -14.16
C PRO A 205 -0.71 -7.68 -12.76
N GLY A 206 -1.39 -8.81 -12.58
CA GLY A 206 -1.41 -9.55 -11.31
C GLY A 206 -0.14 -10.33 -10.98
N GLY A 207 0.73 -10.55 -11.98
CA GLY A 207 1.97 -11.33 -11.86
C GLY A 207 1.83 -12.78 -12.35
N ASN A 208 2.97 -13.45 -12.58
CA ASN A 208 3.06 -14.75 -13.26
C ASN A 208 3.72 -15.85 -12.39
N ASP A 209 3.60 -15.75 -11.06
CA ASP A 209 4.32 -16.56 -10.06
C ASP A 209 3.57 -17.85 -9.65
N LYS A 210 2.48 -18.18 -10.35
CA LYS A 210 1.78 -19.48 -10.28
C LYS A 210 1.07 -19.82 -8.97
N GLY A 211 0.68 -18.84 -8.16
CA GLY A 211 0.04 -19.11 -6.86
C GLY A 211 -0.77 -17.95 -6.27
N GLU A 212 -1.12 -18.10 -5.00
CA GLU A 212 -1.64 -17.02 -4.15
C GLU A 212 -0.53 -16.03 -3.79
N CYS A 213 -0.03 -15.35 -4.81
CA CYS A 213 1.08 -14.43 -4.75
C CYS A 213 0.58 -13.05 -5.17
N TRP A 214 1.20 -11.99 -4.70
CA TRP A 214 0.85 -10.63 -5.09
C TRP A 214 2.04 -9.88 -5.65
N CYS A 215 1.79 -8.74 -6.24
CA CYS A 215 2.83 -7.89 -6.76
C CYS A 215 2.41 -6.41 -6.68
N ILE A 216 3.40 -5.55 -6.53
CA ILE A 216 3.26 -4.10 -6.45
C ILE A 216 3.51 -3.53 -7.86
N PRO A 217 2.68 -2.61 -8.39
CA PRO A 217 1.57 -1.89 -7.73
C PRO A 217 0.23 -2.63 -7.67
N SER A 218 0.07 -3.76 -8.33
CA SER A 218 -1.24 -4.41 -8.55
C SER A 218 -2.04 -4.62 -7.25
N ILE A 219 -1.35 -4.96 -6.16
CA ILE A 219 -1.97 -5.19 -4.84
C ILE A 219 -2.30 -3.93 -4.05
N LEU A 220 -1.99 -2.74 -4.57
CA LEU A 220 -2.31 -1.49 -3.87
C LEU A 220 -3.80 -1.15 -3.95
N PRO A 221 -4.37 -0.48 -2.94
CA PRO A 221 -5.75 0.02 -3.00
C PRO A 221 -5.98 0.89 -4.23
N GLY A 222 -7.17 0.83 -4.84
CA GLY A 222 -7.57 1.63 -6.01
C GLY A 222 -6.91 1.27 -7.34
N VAL A 223 -5.92 0.36 -7.37
CA VAL A 223 -5.35 -0.18 -8.62
C VAL A 223 -6.25 -1.32 -9.13
N ILE A 224 -6.52 -1.36 -10.44
CA ILE A 224 -7.15 -2.53 -11.07
C ILE A 224 -6.09 -3.59 -11.30
N THR A 225 -6.23 -4.73 -10.63
CA THR A 225 -5.43 -5.92 -10.89
C THR A 225 -5.95 -6.63 -12.14
N VAL A 226 -5.06 -6.99 -13.06
CA VAL A 226 -5.44 -7.75 -14.26
C VAL A 226 -4.79 -9.13 -14.26
N GLY A 227 -5.62 -10.17 -14.18
CA GLY A 227 -5.22 -11.56 -14.35
C GLY A 227 -5.33 -12.02 -15.81
N ALA A 228 -4.65 -13.12 -16.14
CA ALA A 228 -4.58 -13.64 -17.51
C ALA A 228 -5.45 -14.88 -17.69
N MET A 229 -6.30 -14.85 -18.71
CA MET A 229 -7.16 -15.94 -19.14
C MET A 229 -6.71 -16.50 -20.50
N ARG A 230 -6.92 -17.79 -20.68
CA ARG A 230 -6.70 -18.53 -21.93
C ARG A 230 -7.84 -18.30 -22.91
N ASP A 231 -7.58 -18.64 -24.17
CA ASP A 231 -8.57 -18.54 -25.26
C ASP A 231 -9.80 -19.41 -25.01
N ASP A 232 -9.64 -20.51 -24.26
CA ASP A 232 -10.72 -21.43 -23.86
C ASP A 232 -11.51 -20.97 -22.62
N GLY A 233 -11.20 -19.79 -22.09
CA GLY A 233 -11.89 -19.22 -20.94
C GLY A 233 -11.40 -19.73 -19.58
N GLN A 234 -10.35 -20.57 -19.54
CA GLN A 234 -9.68 -20.97 -18.30
C GLN A 234 -8.65 -19.93 -17.83
N PRO A 235 -8.53 -19.64 -16.53
CA PRO A 235 -7.39 -18.89 -15.98
C PRO A 235 -6.06 -19.58 -16.29
N PHE A 236 -5.00 -18.82 -16.57
CA PHE A 236 -3.67 -19.41 -16.62
C PHE A 236 -3.22 -19.88 -15.24
N LYS A 237 -2.61 -21.07 -15.18
CA LYS A 237 -1.98 -21.58 -13.94
C LYS A 237 -0.88 -20.67 -13.40
N PHE A 238 -0.24 -19.87 -14.28
CA PHE A 238 0.76 -18.90 -13.86
C PHE A 238 0.17 -17.60 -13.31
N SER A 239 -1.08 -17.27 -13.64
CA SER A 239 -1.70 -16.02 -13.21
C SER A 239 -1.87 -16.05 -11.69
N ASN A 240 -1.27 -15.07 -11.03
CA ASN A 240 -1.40 -14.88 -9.59
C ASN A 240 -2.86 -14.56 -9.21
N TYR A 241 -3.28 -14.97 -8.00
CA TYR A 241 -4.63 -14.79 -7.49
C TYR A 241 -4.66 -14.69 -5.95
N GLY A 242 -5.85 -14.59 -5.34
CA GLY A 242 -6.00 -14.59 -3.89
C GLY A 242 -5.85 -13.22 -3.20
N GLY A 243 -6.11 -13.18 -1.90
CA GLY A 243 -6.05 -11.94 -1.10
C GLY A 243 -6.92 -10.81 -1.65
N GLU A 244 -6.37 -9.58 -1.63
CA GLU A 244 -7.07 -8.39 -2.12
C GLU A 244 -7.39 -8.42 -3.62
N TYR A 245 -6.72 -9.26 -4.43
CA TYR A 245 -7.07 -9.40 -5.84
C TYR A 245 -8.51 -9.88 -6.04
N GLN A 246 -9.05 -10.65 -5.08
CA GLN A 246 -10.44 -11.11 -5.13
C GLN A 246 -11.46 -9.97 -5.07
N ASN A 247 -11.07 -8.79 -4.57
CA ASN A 247 -11.96 -7.65 -4.37
C ASN A 247 -11.74 -6.53 -5.40
N LYS A 248 -10.71 -6.63 -6.25
CA LYS A 248 -10.32 -5.54 -7.18
C LYS A 248 -9.68 -6.00 -8.48
N GLY A 249 -9.74 -7.31 -8.75
CA GLY A 249 -9.12 -7.91 -9.90
C GLY A 249 -10.12 -8.37 -10.95
N VAL A 250 -9.75 -8.25 -12.21
CA VAL A 250 -10.53 -8.73 -13.36
C VAL A 250 -9.65 -9.62 -14.26
N MET A 251 -10.25 -10.63 -14.87
CA MET A 251 -9.57 -11.50 -15.83
C MET A 251 -9.77 -11.00 -17.25
N ALA A 252 -8.69 -10.83 -18.00
CA ALA A 252 -8.72 -10.53 -19.43
C ALA A 252 -7.94 -11.58 -20.22
N ASN A 253 -8.19 -11.67 -21.52
CA ASN A 253 -7.44 -12.55 -22.41
C ASN A 253 -5.93 -12.22 -22.31
N GLY A 254 -5.13 -13.22 -21.98
CA GLY A 254 -3.68 -13.11 -21.86
C GLY A 254 -2.95 -14.25 -22.54
N GLU A 255 -3.66 -15.14 -23.24
CA GLU A 255 -3.14 -16.03 -24.27
C GLU A 255 -3.36 -15.31 -25.58
N ASN A 256 -2.54 -15.55 -26.59
CA ASN A 256 -3.00 -15.15 -27.90
C ASN A 256 -2.53 -13.80 -28.45
N ILE A 257 -1.86 -12.99 -27.64
CA ILE A 257 -1.98 -11.53 -27.79
C ILE A 257 -0.99 -11.05 -28.84
N LEU A 258 -1.54 -10.54 -29.94
CA LEU A 258 -0.79 -9.98 -31.05
C LEU A 258 -0.29 -8.58 -30.69
N GLY A 259 0.99 -8.31 -30.91
CA GLY A 259 1.58 -6.99 -30.76
C GLY A 259 2.86 -6.84 -31.59
N ALA A 260 3.32 -5.62 -31.73
CA ALA A 260 4.56 -5.29 -32.42
C ALA A 260 5.80 -5.67 -31.60
N GLN A 261 6.94 -5.76 -32.27
CA GLN A 261 8.25 -6.02 -31.66
C GLN A 261 9.29 -5.08 -32.31
N PRO A 262 10.38 -4.71 -31.61
CA PRO A 262 11.35 -3.75 -32.10
C PRO A 262 12.08 -4.26 -33.36
N GLY A 263 12.42 -3.34 -34.27
CA GLY A 263 13.26 -3.63 -35.44
C GLY A 263 12.60 -4.39 -36.60
N THR A 264 11.33 -4.80 -36.49
CA THR A 264 10.60 -5.48 -37.58
C THR A 264 9.11 -5.13 -37.59
N GLU A 265 8.50 -5.21 -38.78
CA GLU A 265 7.05 -5.04 -38.96
C GLU A 265 6.27 -6.34 -38.77
N GLU A 266 6.95 -7.47 -38.63
CA GLU A 266 6.30 -8.74 -38.33
C GLU A 266 5.86 -8.76 -36.87
N PRO A 267 4.53 -8.85 -36.59
CA PRO A 267 4.03 -8.87 -35.23
C PRO A 267 4.29 -10.23 -34.58
N ILE A 268 4.35 -10.21 -33.25
CA ILE A 268 4.54 -11.41 -32.42
C ILE A 268 3.35 -11.62 -31.50
N LYS A 269 3.19 -12.89 -31.14
CA LYS A 269 2.11 -13.46 -30.36
C LYS A 269 2.67 -13.82 -29.00
N GLN A 270 2.21 -13.14 -27.94
CA GLN A 270 2.71 -13.33 -26.58
C GLN A 270 1.60 -13.75 -25.61
N GLN A 271 2.03 -14.18 -24.43
CA GLN A 271 1.15 -14.56 -23.35
C GLN A 271 1.67 -14.07 -22.00
N GLY A 272 0.75 -13.72 -21.09
CA GLY A 272 1.09 -13.25 -19.75
C GLY A 272 0.04 -12.31 -19.17
N THR A 273 0.12 -12.07 -17.86
CA THR A 273 -0.67 -11.00 -17.23
C THR A 273 -0.28 -9.62 -17.77
N SER A 274 0.98 -9.43 -18.15
CA SER A 274 1.44 -8.20 -18.83
C SER A 274 0.77 -8.00 -20.19
N CYS A 275 0.42 -9.06 -20.93
CA CYS A 275 -0.34 -8.95 -22.19
C CYS A 275 -1.85 -8.75 -21.97
N ALA A 276 -2.39 -9.18 -20.83
CA ALA A 276 -3.80 -9.00 -20.49
C ALA A 276 -4.11 -7.58 -19.98
N ALA A 277 -3.22 -7.00 -19.17
CA ALA A 277 -3.36 -5.66 -18.61
C ALA A 277 -3.58 -4.51 -19.63
N PRO A 278 -2.89 -4.45 -20.80
CA PRO A 278 -3.15 -3.43 -21.81
C PRO A 278 -4.55 -3.53 -22.42
N ILE A 279 -5.20 -4.71 -22.37
CA ILE A 279 -6.58 -4.86 -22.82
C ILE A 279 -7.51 -4.04 -21.95
N VAL A 280 -7.44 -4.24 -20.63
CA VAL A 280 -8.23 -3.49 -19.66
C VAL A 280 -7.91 -1.99 -19.73
N THR A 281 -6.65 -1.64 -20.00
CA THR A 281 -6.21 -0.25 -20.21
C THR A 281 -6.88 0.39 -21.41
N GLY A 282 -6.84 -0.27 -22.57
CA GLY A 282 -7.49 0.22 -23.77
C GLY A 282 -9.00 0.36 -23.60
N ILE A 283 -9.67 -0.64 -23.01
CA ILE A 283 -11.11 -0.57 -22.73
C ILE A 283 -11.45 0.58 -21.79
N SER A 284 -10.66 0.79 -20.73
CA SER A 284 -10.85 1.93 -19.83
C SER A 284 -10.73 3.26 -20.57
N ALA A 285 -9.79 3.37 -21.51
CA ALA A 285 -9.62 4.57 -22.33
C ALA A 285 -10.81 4.82 -23.26
N LEU A 286 -11.38 3.76 -23.86
CA LEU A 286 -12.59 3.86 -24.68
C LEU A 286 -13.79 4.30 -23.82
N LEU A 287 -13.96 3.76 -22.61
CA LEU A 287 -15.02 4.14 -21.68
C LEU A 287 -14.90 5.62 -21.26
N MET A 288 -13.70 6.11 -20.95
CA MET A 288 -13.47 7.53 -20.68
C MET A 288 -13.71 8.41 -21.91
N SER A 289 -13.37 7.93 -23.11
CA SER A 289 -13.64 8.63 -24.36
C SER A 289 -15.15 8.78 -24.61
N LEU A 290 -15.96 7.78 -24.23
CA LEU A 290 -17.42 7.88 -24.29
C LEU A 290 -17.99 8.93 -23.34
N GLN A 291 -17.45 9.07 -22.13
CA GLN A 291 -17.83 10.15 -21.21
C GLN A 291 -17.62 11.52 -21.87
N LEU A 292 -16.46 11.73 -22.49
CA LEU A 292 -16.17 12.97 -23.22
C LEU A 292 -17.11 13.22 -24.40
N GLN A 293 -17.47 12.19 -25.16
CA GLN A 293 -18.43 12.31 -26.27
C GLN A 293 -19.83 12.69 -25.79
N ARG A 294 -20.19 12.30 -24.56
CA ARG A 294 -21.45 12.67 -23.89
C ARG A 294 -21.41 14.04 -23.23
N GLY A 295 -20.27 14.76 -23.32
CA GLY A 295 -20.07 16.06 -22.68
C GLY A 295 -19.75 15.98 -21.18
N GLU A 296 -19.45 14.79 -20.67
CA GLU A 296 -19.05 14.55 -19.29
C GLU A 296 -17.52 14.71 -19.14
N GLN A 297 -17.06 14.88 -17.90
CA GLN A 297 -15.62 14.80 -17.60
C GLN A 297 -15.21 13.34 -17.40
N PRO A 298 -13.99 12.93 -17.81
CA PRO A 298 -13.50 11.58 -17.54
C PRO A 298 -13.50 11.31 -16.03
N ASN A 299 -14.07 10.19 -15.61
CA ASN A 299 -14.13 9.80 -14.19
C ASN A 299 -13.52 8.40 -14.03
N ALA A 300 -12.31 8.37 -13.48
CA ALA A 300 -11.53 7.16 -13.28
C ALA A 300 -12.21 6.17 -12.35
N GLU A 301 -12.78 6.65 -11.24
CA GLU A 301 -13.42 5.79 -10.26
C GLU A 301 -14.71 5.17 -10.81
N ALA A 302 -15.49 5.94 -11.57
CA ALA A 302 -16.69 5.42 -12.23
C ALA A 302 -16.36 4.33 -13.26
N VAL A 303 -15.29 4.52 -14.04
CA VAL A 303 -14.82 3.51 -15.00
C VAL A 303 -14.28 2.27 -14.27
N ARG A 304 -13.52 2.47 -13.18
CA ARG A 304 -13.02 1.40 -12.32
C ARG A 304 -14.15 0.53 -11.78
N GLU A 305 -15.11 1.15 -11.10
CA GLU A 305 -16.27 0.46 -10.53
C GLU A 305 -17.13 -0.20 -11.62
N ALA A 306 -17.29 0.43 -12.79
CA ALA A 306 -18.02 -0.19 -13.91
C ALA A 306 -17.33 -1.47 -14.40
N ILE A 307 -15.99 -1.49 -14.51
CA ILE A 307 -15.24 -2.68 -14.92
C ILE A 307 -15.34 -3.78 -13.86
N LEU A 308 -15.13 -3.45 -12.59
CA LEU A 308 -15.11 -4.43 -11.50
C LEU A 308 -16.51 -5.01 -11.21
N ASN A 309 -17.54 -4.17 -11.14
CA ASN A 309 -18.90 -4.59 -10.79
C ASN A 309 -19.63 -5.28 -11.95
N SER A 310 -19.15 -5.14 -13.19
CA SER A 310 -19.71 -5.86 -14.34
C SER A 310 -19.01 -7.18 -14.64
N ALA A 311 -17.87 -7.46 -14.01
CA ALA A 311 -17.10 -8.68 -14.24
C ALA A 311 -17.98 -9.92 -14.08
N ILE A 312 -17.87 -10.86 -15.02
CA ILE A 312 -18.71 -12.07 -15.03
C ILE A 312 -18.01 -13.14 -14.16
N PRO A 313 -18.58 -13.52 -13.00
CA PRO A 313 -17.94 -14.50 -12.11
C PRO A 313 -17.75 -15.84 -12.82
N CYS A 314 -16.65 -16.53 -12.51
CA CYS A 314 -16.46 -17.91 -12.97
C CYS A 314 -17.26 -18.87 -12.09
N ASN A 315 -17.85 -19.88 -12.73
CA ASN A 315 -18.51 -20.99 -12.04
C ASN A 315 -17.65 -22.26 -12.20
N ARG A 316 -17.96 -23.31 -11.42
CA ARG A 316 -17.27 -24.61 -11.49
C ARG A 316 -17.60 -25.45 -12.73
N GLU A 317 -18.61 -25.04 -13.49
CA GLU A 317 -19.03 -25.75 -14.71
C GLU A 317 -18.14 -25.36 -15.90
N ASP A 318 -17.72 -24.09 -15.94
CA ASP A 318 -16.94 -23.50 -17.02
C ASP A 318 -15.45 -23.36 -16.68
N VAL A 319 -15.06 -23.40 -15.40
CA VAL A 319 -13.67 -23.17 -14.95
C VAL A 319 -13.25 -24.18 -13.88
N GLU A 320 -12.06 -24.78 -14.05
CA GLU A 320 -11.53 -25.80 -13.13
C GLU A 320 -11.26 -25.25 -11.72
N GLU A 321 -10.67 -24.06 -11.62
CA GLU A 321 -10.27 -23.38 -10.37
C GLU A 321 -10.91 -21.96 -10.32
N PRO A 322 -12.22 -21.82 -10.03
CA PRO A 322 -12.91 -20.53 -10.11
C PRO A 322 -12.35 -19.44 -9.19
N GLU A 323 -11.72 -19.80 -8.08
CA GLU A 323 -11.00 -18.90 -7.18
C GLU A 323 -9.86 -18.14 -7.88
N ARG A 324 -9.36 -18.62 -9.02
CA ARG A 324 -8.35 -17.93 -9.82
C ARG A 324 -8.93 -16.82 -10.69
N CYS A 325 -10.25 -16.70 -10.77
CA CYS A 325 -10.90 -15.72 -11.63
C CYS A 325 -11.05 -14.33 -11.01
N LEU A 326 -10.50 -14.06 -9.83
CA LEU A 326 -10.65 -12.77 -9.15
C LEU A 326 -12.16 -12.41 -9.04
N LEU A 327 -12.58 -11.19 -9.38
CA LEU A 327 -14.02 -10.87 -9.45
C LEU A 327 -14.73 -11.51 -10.64
N GLY A 328 -14.01 -11.86 -11.71
CA GLY A 328 -14.57 -12.48 -12.90
C GLY A 328 -13.92 -12.05 -14.21
N LYS A 329 -14.50 -12.51 -15.32
CA LYS A 329 -14.10 -12.22 -16.70
C LYS A 329 -14.52 -10.80 -17.09
N LEU A 330 -13.65 -10.08 -17.80
CA LEU A 330 -13.91 -8.74 -18.32
C LEU A 330 -15.20 -8.71 -19.15
N ASN A 331 -16.09 -7.77 -18.83
CA ASN A 331 -17.41 -7.65 -19.44
C ASN A 331 -17.63 -6.24 -20.02
N ILE A 332 -17.18 -6.02 -21.26
CA ILE A 332 -17.30 -4.71 -21.93
C ILE A 332 -18.77 -4.25 -22.02
N PRO A 333 -19.75 -5.09 -22.43
CA PRO A 333 -21.15 -4.67 -22.47
C PRO A 333 -21.71 -4.26 -21.10
N GLY A 334 -21.38 -5.01 -20.05
CA GLY A 334 -21.81 -4.69 -18.69
C GLY A 334 -21.19 -3.40 -18.16
N ALA A 335 -19.90 -3.19 -18.37
CA ALA A 335 -19.20 -1.97 -17.97
C ALA A 335 -19.78 -0.74 -18.72
N PHE A 336 -20.02 -0.87 -20.03
CA PHE A 336 -20.69 0.16 -20.82
C PHE A 336 -22.08 0.49 -20.26
N GLN A 337 -22.87 -0.53 -19.90
CA GLN A 337 -24.21 -0.34 -19.37
C GLN A 337 -24.21 0.34 -18.00
N LEU A 338 -23.30 -0.04 -17.10
CA LEU A 338 -23.19 0.62 -15.79
C LEU A 338 -22.77 2.09 -15.92
N LEU A 339 -21.94 2.41 -16.91
CA LEU A 339 -21.43 3.77 -17.10
C LEU A 339 -22.38 4.69 -17.88
N THR A 340 -23.20 4.13 -18.78
CA THR A 340 -24.07 4.90 -19.68
C THR A 340 -25.56 4.77 -19.37
N GLY A 341 -25.96 3.72 -18.66
CA GLY A 341 -27.37 3.33 -18.53
C GLY A 341 -27.96 2.67 -19.80
N GLU A 342 -27.20 2.61 -20.89
CA GLU A 342 -27.63 2.05 -22.17
C GLU A 342 -27.06 0.65 -22.38
N ARG A 343 -27.79 -0.21 -23.09
CA ARG A 343 -27.24 -1.49 -23.53
C ARG A 343 -26.30 -1.27 -24.71
N LEU A 344 -25.17 -1.99 -24.71
CA LEU A 344 -24.28 -2.04 -25.85
C LEU A 344 -24.91 -2.94 -26.93
N GLU A 345 -25.82 -2.37 -27.71
CA GLU A 345 -26.55 -3.11 -28.74
C GLU A 345 -25.60 -3.61 -29.85
N PRO A 346 -25.79 -4.84 -30.35
CA PRO A 346 -25.16 -5.27 -31.58
C PRO A 346 -25.76 -4.47 -32.74
N HIS A 347 -25.01 -3.51 -33.28
CA HIS A 347 -25.49 -2.78 -34.44
C HIS A 347 -25.48 -3.71 -35.67
N PRO A 348 -26.61 -3.87 -36.40
CA PRO A 348 -26.56 -4.47 -37.71
C PRO A 348 -25.69 -3.58 -38.60
N GLN A 349 -24.68 -4.14 -39.25
CA GLN A 349 -23.96 -3.43 -40.30
C GLN A 349 -24.98 -2.89 -41.31
N PRO A 350 -24.87 -1.63 -41.77
CA PRO A 350 -25.50 -1.25 -43.02
C PRO A 350 -24.92 -2.17 -44.10
N LEU A 351 -25.79 -2.89 -44.80
CA LEU A 351 -25.47 -3.54 -46.06
C LEU A 351 -24.91 -2.45 -46.99
N PHE A 352 -23.59 -2.42 -47.15
CA PHE A 352 -22.96 -1.64 -48.21
C PHE A 352 -23.41 -2.21 -49.56
N ASP A 353 -23.84 -1.29 -50.42
CA ASP A 353 -24.28 -1.53 -51.78
C ASP A 353 -23.32 -2.45 -52.54
N GLN A 354 -23.90 -3.46 -53.19
CA GLN A 354 -23.23 -4.21 -54.25
C GLN A 354 -23.02 -3.27 -55.45
N GLU A 355 -21.88 -2.58 -55.50
CA GLU A 355 -21.37 -2.11 -56.79
C GLU A 355 -20.68 -3.25 -57.54
N LYS A 356 -21.27 -3.54 -58.69
CA LYS A 356 -20.89 -4.53 -59.68
C LYS A 356 -19.43 -4.36 -60.09
N GLY A 357 -18.72 -5.48 -60.14
CA GLY A 357 -17.32 -5.53 -60.52
C GLY A 357 -17.02 -5.05 -61.94
N VAL A 358 -15.80 -4.54 -62.10
CA VAL A 358 -15.05 -4.56 -63.34
C VAL A 358 -13.59 -4.88 -63.00
N LYS A 359 -13.09 -5.99 -63.56
CA LYS A 359 -11.67 -6.36 -63.62
C LYS A 359 -10.91 -5.42 -64.55
N ILE A 360 -9.59 -5.28 -64.34
CA ILE A 360 -8.46 -5.13 -65.32
C ILE A 360 -7.33 -4.40 -64.56
N SER A 361 -6.28 -5.12 -64.12
CA SER A 361 -4.99 -5.36 -64.80
C SER A 361 -4.06 -4.13 -64.89
N SER A 362 -2.96 -4.24 -64.14
CA SER A 362 -1.58 -3.79 -64.38
C SER A 362 -1.28 -2.82 -65.54
N SER A 363 -0.62 -1.69 -65.23
CA SER A 363 0.76 -1.39 -65.68
C SER A 363 1.18 0.05 -65.36
N GLN A 364 2.39 0.17 -64.80
CA GLN A 364 3.45 1.17 -65.03
C GLN A 364 3.11 2.64 -65.38
N VAL A 365 3.81 3.57 -64.72
CA VAL A 365 4.89 4.45 -65.25
C VAL A 365 4.94 5.81 -64.50
N ASP A 366 6.16 6.12 -64.06
CA ASP A 366 6.83 7.41 -63.75
C ASP A 366 6.13 8.59 -63.03
N SER A 367 6.69 8.92 -61.85
CA SER A 367 7.52 10.11 -61.53
C SER A 367 7.27 11.47 -62.22
N PRO A 368 7.77 12.58 -61.64
CA PRO A 368 7.67 13.10 -60.26
C PRO A 368 7.19 14.58 -60.31
N VAL A 369 7.14 15.31 -59.18
CA VAL A 369 7.48 16.77 -59.05
C VAL A 369 7.01 17.28 -57.68
N GLU A 370 7.97 17.66 -56.85
CA GLU A 370 7.89 18.63 -55.75
C GLU A 370 8.37 20.01 -56.29
N PRO A 371 8.39 21.12 -55.51
CA PRO A 371 7.60 21.53 -54.34
C PRO A 371 7.12 23.00 -54.47
N GLY A 372 6.33 23.50 -53.51
CA GLY A 372 5.94 24.91 -53.47
C GLY A 372 5.52 25.41 -52.08
N ASN A 373 6.47 26.04 -51.37
CA ASN A 373 6.28 26.79 -50.13
C ASN A 373 5.33 28.00 -50.30
N ALA A 374 4.50 28.29 -49.29
CA ALA A 374 4.16 29.66 -48.87
C ALA A 374 3.45 29.72 -47.49
N THR A 375 4.21 30.16 -46.48
CA THR A 375 3.91 31.20 -45.47
C THR A 375 2.50 31.39 -44.87
N SER A 376 2.47 31.23 -43.54
CA SER A 376 1.83 32.04 -42.48
C SER A 376 0.87 33.18 -42.90
N GLU A 377 -0.36 33.13 -42.36
CA GLU A 377 -1.02 34.30 -41.77
C GLU A 377 -2.05 33.89 -40.70
N ALA A 378 -2.00 34.57 -39.56
CA ALA A 378 -2.89 34.43 -38.43
C ALA A 378 -4.14 35.30 -38.60
N LEU A 379 -5.33 34.80 -38.24
CA LEU A 379 -6.49 35.64 -37.96
C LEU A 379 -7.34 35.05 -36.81
N THR A 380 -7.37 35.83 -35.73
CA THR A 380 -8.30 35.86 -34.60
C THR A 380 -9.77 35.75 -34.98
N LEU A 381 -10.57 35.08 -34.14
CA LEU A 381 -12.02 35.32 -34.04
C LEU A 381 -12.54 35.16 -32.60
N THR A 382 -13.61 35.89 -32.35
CA THR A 382 -13.96 36.62 -31.13
C THR A 382 -15.03 35.89 -30.29
N ILE A 383 -15.03 36.17 -28.98
CA ILE A 383 -16.05 35.75 -27.98
C ILE A 383 -17.34 36.59 -28.13
N PRO A 384 -18.52 36.00 -27.90
CA PRO A 384 -19.68 36.72 -27.37
C PRO A 384 -20.04 36.26 -25.94
N SER A 385 -20.14 37.24 -25.05
CA SER A 385 -20.60 37.15 -23.66
C SER A 385 -22.11 36.90 -23.51
N GLY A 386 -22.53 36.26 -22.41
CA GLY A 386 -23.90 36.42 -21.92
C GLY A 386 -24.34 35.55 -20.73
N LYS A 387 -24.33 36.19 -19.55
CA LYS A 387 -25.24 36.07 -18.38
C LYS A 387 -24.98 35.05 -17.26
N ALA A 388 -24.57 35.64 -16.14
CA ALA A 388 -24.63 35.12 -14.77
C ALA A 388 -26.07 35.16 -14.20
N LEU A 389 -26.33 34.28 -13.22
CA LEU A 389 -27.51 34.32 -12.36
C LEU A 389 -27.09 33.95 -10.94
N GLU A 390 -27.00 34.96 -10.08
CA GLU A 390 -26.92 34.83 -8.62
C GLU A 390 -28.32 34.55 -8.05
N LYS A 391 -28.38 33.77 -6.96
CA LYS A 391 -29.47 33.84 -5.97
C LYS A 391 -28.95 33.62 -4.55
N THR A 392 -29.12 34.65 -3.73
CA THR A 392 -29.08 34.68 -2.26
C THR A 392 -30.50 34.55 -1.69
N PHE A 393 -30.64 34.07 -0.44
CA PHE A 393 -31.59 34.42 0.66
C PHE A 393 -31.53 33.26 1.70
N SER A 394 -31.00 33.42 2.92
CA SER A 394 -31.47 34.08 4.16
C SER A 394 -32.20 33.13 5.14
N ALA A 395 -31.79 33.22 6.42
CA ALA A 395 -32.27 32.49 7.60
C ALA A 395 -33.56 33.08 8.21
N GLY A 396 -34.24 32.29 9.07
CA GLY A 396 -35.37 32.73 9.92
C GLY A 396 -35.98 31.58 10.75
N ASP A 397 -36.32 31.88 12.00
CA ASP A 397 -36.42 31.03 13.21
C ASP A 397 -37.80 30.39 13.59
N TRP A 398 -37.71 29.26 14.31
CA TRP A 398 -38.34 28.84 15.60
C TRP A 398 -39.80 28.34 15.79
N GLU A 399 -39.86 27.24 16.59
CA GLU A 399 -40.86 26.75 17.59
C GLU A 399 -42.29 26.36 17.13
N GLY A 400 -42.95 25.29 17.62
CA GLY A 400 -42.66 24.28 18.63
C GLY A 400 -43.90 23.41 18.95
N ASN A 401 -43.64 22.23 19.52
CA ASN A 401 -44.43 21.46 20.49
C ASN A 401 -45.09 20.09 20.11
N SER A 402 -44.45 19.05 20.68
CA SER A 402 -44.93 17.90 21.48
C SER A 402 -45.85 16.78 20.93
N GLY A 403 -45.35 15.54 21.07
CA GLY A 403 -46.09 14.29 21.01
C GLY A 403 -45.17 13.05 20.99
N VAL A 404 -44.95 12.45 22.16
CA VAL A 404 -44.00 11.35 22.45
C VAL A 404 -44.50 9.98 21.94
N ALA A 405 -43.63 9.18 21.29
CA ALA A 405 -43.60 7.72 21.40
C ALA A 405 -42.24 7.16 20.94
N VAL A 406 -41.69 6.26 21.77
CA VAL A 406 -40.34 5.70 21.74
C VAL A 406 -40.28 4.45 20.85
N ALA A 407 -39.33 4.41 19.90
CA ALA A 407 -38.77 3.18 19.33
C ALA A 407 -37.32 3.46 18.90
N THR A 408 -36.36 2.85 19.59
CA THR A 408 -34.92 3.04 19.41
C THR A 408 -34.41 2.30 18.18
N ALA A 409 -34.11 3.06 17.12
CA ALA A 409 -33.20 2.69 16.04
C ALA A 409 -31.91 3.53 16.18
N PRO A 410 -30.70 2.99 15.88
CA PRO A 410 -29.48 3.79 15.97
C PRO A 410 -29.50 4.85 14.86
N ARG A 411 -29.43 6.11 15.27
CA ARG A 411 -29.42 7.28 14.39
C ARG A 411 -27.98 7.52 13.93
N ASN A 412 -27.76 7.50 12.62
CA ASN A 412 -26.55 8.03 11.98
C ASN A 412 -26.37 9.49 12.39
N GLU A 413 -25.35 9.75 13.21
CA GLU A 413 -24.73 11.07 13.28
C GLU A 413 -23.81 11.22 12.07
N ILE A 414 -24.05 12.25 11.27
CA ILE A 414 -23.11 12.70 10.24
C ILE A 414 -22.00 13.45 10.99
N THR A 415 -21.02 12.70 11.48
CA THR A 415 -19.69 13.22 11.76
C THR A 415 -18.94 13.30 10.44
N GLU A 416 -18.32 14.44 10.13
CA GLU A 416 -17.28 14.55 9.10
C GLU A 416 -16.19 13.51 9.41
N GLY A 417 -16.33 12.35 8.78
CA GLY A 417 -15.54 11.16 9.08
C GLY A 417 -14.24 11.22 8.30
N VAL A 418 -13.16 11.57 9.00
CA VAL A 418 -11.82 11.16 8.61
C VAL A 418 -11.85 9.64 8.41
N THR A 419 -11.68 9.20 7.16
CA THR A 419 -11.57 7.77 6.82
C THR A 419 -10.42 7.16 7.64
N PRO A 420 -10.62 6.06 8.39
CA PRO A 420 -9.54 5.43 9.14
C PRO A 420 -8.43 4.99 8.19
N SER A 421 -7.20 5.43 8.45
CA SER A 421 -6.00 4.98 7.75
C SER A 421 -5.93 3.45 7.78
N ALA A 422 -5.47 2.81 6.69
CA ALA A 422 -5.23 1.37 6.58
C ALA A 422 -4.73 0.78 7.92
N ALA A 423 -5.38 -0.26 8.42
CA ALA A 423 -5.14 -0.78 9.77
C ALA A 423 -3.70 -1.31 9.90
N SER A 424 -2.82 -0.48 10.44
CA SER A 424 -1.47 -0.87 10.81
C SER A 424 -1.52 -2.00 11.85
N LYS A 425 -0.80 -3.10 11.59
CA LYS A 425 -0.62 -4.18 12.59
C LYS A 425 0.41 -3.80 13.67
N LEU A 426 0.84 -2.55 13.76
CA LEU A 426 1.76 -2.12 14.82
C LEU A 426 1.02 -1.93 16.13
N VAL A 427 1.63 -2.39 17.22
CA VAL A 427 1.14 -2.20 18.58
C VAL A 427 2.24 -1.53 19.41
N TYR A 428 1.87 -0.50 20.17
CA TYR A 428 2.71 0.04 21.24
C TYR A 428 1.88 0.10 22.51
N ALA A 429 2.04 -0.89 23.38
CA ALA A 429 1.17 -1.09 24.53
C ALA A 429 1.92 -0.87 25.85
N LEU A 430 1.20 -0.41 26.87
CA LEU A 430 1.69 -0.24 28.23
C LEU A 430 0.94 -1.18 29.17
N GLY A 431 1.59 -1.62 30.24
CA GLY A 431 0.97 -2.53 31.20
C GLY A 431 1.95 -3.09 32.22
N THR A 432 1.66 -4.31 32.67
CA THR A 432 2.51 -5.16 33.50
C THR A 432 2.67 -6.53 32.85
N ILE A 433 3.84 -7.13 33.01
CA ILE A 433 4.14 -8.49 32.53
C ILE A 433 3.49 -9.51 33.45
N GLY A 434 2.93 -10.56 32.86
CA GLY A 434 2.51 -11.77 33.55
C GLY A 434 2.83 -13.01 32.73
N TYR A 435 2.44 -14.15 33.26
CA TYR A 435 2.50 -15.43 32.58
C TYR A 435 1.22 -16.21 32.85
N ASP A 436 0.90 -17.11 31.94
CA ASP A 436 -0.23 -18.02 32.02
C ASP A 436 0.19 -19.41 31.51
N PHE A 437 -0.44 -20.46 32.04
CA PHE A 437 -0.09 -21.84 31.70
C PHE A 437 -0.82 -22.35 30.46
N GLY A 438 -1.94 -21.74 30.08
CA GLY A 438 -2.86 -22.18 29.04
C GLY A 438 -3.68 -23.41 29.45
N ASP A 439 -3.00 -24.47 29.88
CA ASP A 439 -3.59 -25.78 30.19
C ASP A 439 -3.04 -26.40 31.49
N GLU A 440 -3.76 -27.39 32.04
CA GLU A 440 -3.38 -28.07 33.27
C GLU A 440 -2.08 -28.86 33.15
N ALA A 441 -1.79 -29.40 31.96
CA ALA A 441 -0.60 -30.20 31.73
C ALA A 441 0.67 -29.35 31.90
N ARG A 442 0.68 -28.16 31.31
CA ARG A 442 1.78 -27.20 31.44
C ARG A 442 1.93 -26.70 32.86
N ARG A 443 0.82 -26.35 33.54
CA ARG A 443 0.84 -25.99 34.97
C ARG A 443 1.50 -27.09 35.81
N ASP A 444 1.13 -28.35 35.57
CA ASP A 444 1.68 -29.49 36.32
C ASP A 444 3.15 -29.76 36.02
N SER A 445 3.62 -29.51 34.80
CA SER A 445 5.05 -29.55 34.49
C SER A 445 5.83 -28.57 35.37
N PHE A 446 5.41 -27.30 35.48
CA PHE A 446 6.08 -26.34 36.36
C PHE A 446 6.00 -26.74 37.83
N LYS A 447 4.86 -27.25 38.29
CA LYS A 447 4.71 -27.73 39.67
C LYS A 447 5.67 -28.89 40.02
N GLN A 448 6.03 -29.72 39.04
CA GLN A 448 6.96 -30.84 39.23
C GLN A 448 8.43 -30.41 39.13
N LEU A 449 8.75 -29.47 38.24
CA LEU A 449 10.12 -29.06 37.95
C LEU A 449 10.64 -27.97 38.90
N MET A 450 9.76 -27.10 39.40
CA MET A 450 10.15 -26.03 40.31
C MET A 450 10.58 -26.62 41.67
N PRO A 451 11.72 -26.16 42.24
CA PRO A 451 12.17 -26.63 43.54
C PRO A 451 11.33 -26.03 44.67
N ALA A 452 11.25 -26.74 45.80
CA ALA A 452 10.76 -26.17 47.04
C ALA A 452 11.75 -25.11 47.58
N VAL A 453 11.23 -24.05 48.17
CA VAL A 453 12.04 -22.93 48.70
C VAL A 453 12.15 -23.04 50.22
N ASN A 454 13.34 -22.80 50.76
CA ASN A 454 13.55 -22.74 52.21
C ASN A 454 13.58 -21.27 52.66
N ILE A 455 12.58 -20.86 53.44
CA ILE A 455 12.51 -19.52 54.05
C ILE A 455 12.59 -19.70 55.56
N ASP A 456 13.64 -19.17 56.19
CA ASP A 456 13.87 -19.20 57.64
C ASP A 456 13.76 -20.60 58.29
N GLY A 457 14.14 -21.65 57.57
CA GLY A 457 14.11 -23.03 58.04
C GLY A 457 12.79 -23.78 57.76
N ALA A 458 11.80 -23.13 57.14
CA ALA A 458 10.57 -23.75 56.69
C ALA A 458 10.65 -24.11 55.19
N ILE A 459 10.38 -25.38 54.86
CA ILE A 459 10.31 -25.85 53.46
C ILE A 459 8.93 -25.49 52.90
N ILE A 460 8.90 -24.52 52.00
CA ILE A 460 7.71 -24.09 51.27
C ILE A 460 7.63 -24.90 49.97
N PRO A 461 6.54 -25.65 49.72
CA PRO A 461 6.35 -26.37 48.47
C PRO A 461 6.41 -25.44 47.26
N ALA A 462 6.85 -25.98 46.12
CA ALA A 462 6.85 -25.26 44.86
C ALA A 462 5.43 -24.78 44.51
N ASN A 463 5.28 -23.47 44.35
CA ASN A 463 4.04 -22.84 43.95
C ASN A 463 4.26 -22.08 42.63
N PRO A 464 3.84 -22.65 41.48
CA PRO A 464 4.05 -22.00 40.19
C PRO A 464 3.21 -20.73 40.01
N TYR A 465 2.25 -20.44 40.90
CA TYR A 465 1.52 -19.16 40.92
C TYR A 465 2.21 -18.07 41.74
N ASP A 466 3.25 -18.41 42.52
CA ASP A 466 4.08 -17.40 43.21
C ASP A 466 5.13 -16.89 42.23
N SER A 467 4.93 -15.68 41.72
CA SER A 467 5.83 -15.06 40.75
C SER A 467 7.27 -14.96 41.23
N ARG A 468 7.53 -14.92 42.55
CA ARG A 468 8.91 -14.91 43.09
C ARG A 468 9.60 -16.24 42.81
N GLN A 469 8.92 -17.35 43.15
CA GLN A 469 9.45 -18.68 42.87
C GLN A 469 9.57 -18.94 41.37
N MET A 470 8.62 -18.45 40.57
CA MET A 470 8.67 -18.57 39.11
C MET A 470 9.88 -17.82 38.53
N VAL A 471 10.12 -16.57 38.95
CA VAL A 471 11.29 -15.80 38.53
C VAL A 471 12.59 -16.51 38.91
N ASP A 472 12.72 -16.96 40.16
CA ASP A 472 13.92 -17.70 40.61
C ASP A 472 14.18 -18.93 39.74
N TYR A 473 13.13 -19.68 39.41
CA TYR A 473 13.21 -20.86 38.57
C TYR A 473 13.60 -20.53 37.12
N LEU A 474 12.97 -19.51 36.51
CA LEU A 474 13.22 -19.10 35.13
C LEU A 474 14.60 -18.45 34.96
N SER A 475 15.07 -17.68 35.94
CA SER A 475 16.43 -17.11 35.94
C SER A 475 17.51 -18.20 35.97
N ALA A 476 17.24 -19.32 36.66
CA ALA A 476 18.12 -20.48 36.65
C ALA A 476 17.94 -21.38 35.40
N ASN A 477 16.77 -21.35 34.76
CA ASN A 477 16.42 -22.20 33.61
C ASN A 477 15.74 -21.38 32.49
N PRO A 478 16.48 -20.50 31.77
CA PRO A 478 15.85 -19.58 30.82
C PRO A 478 15.06 -20.24 29.68
N SER A 479 15.39 -21.47 29.31
CA SER A 479 14.66 -22.24 28.29
C SER A 479 13.21 -22.54 28.69
N GLU A 480 12.93 -22.61 29.98
CA GLU A 480 11.59 -22.87 30.55
C GLU A 480 10.69 -21.63 30.49
N ALA A 481 11.18 -20.48 30.01
CA ALA A 481 10.34 -19.33 29.74
C ALA A 481 9.46 -19.54 28.49
N LYS A 482 9.93 -20.33 27.51
CA LYS A 482 9.26 -20.50 26.22
C LYS A 482 7.90 -21.23 26.29
N PRO A 483 7.72 -22.27 27.13
CA PRO A 483 6.42 -22.93 27.26
C PRO A 483 5.32 -22.01 27.80
N LEU A 484 5.64 -21.03 28.65
CA LEU A 484 4.64 -20.14 29.24
C LEU A 484 4.01 -19.21 28.19
N ILE A 485 2.71 -18.92 28.37
CA ILE A 485 2.07 -17.82 27.66
C ILE A 485 2.39 -16.54 28.41
N TRP A 486 3.31 -15.74 27.88
CA TRP A 486 3.60 -14.43 28.45
C TRP A 486 2.46 -13.47 28.15
N THR A 487 2.02 -12.71 29.14
CA THR A 487 0.88 -11.78 29.01
C THR A 487 1.32 -10.35 29.27
N LEU A 488 0.75 -9.43 28.50
CA LEU A 488 0.73 -8.02 28.85
C LEU A 488 -0.63 -7.70 29.44
N ASN A 489 -0.62 -7.22 30.68
CA ASN A 489 -1.82 -6.94 31.45
C ASN A 489 -1.99 -5.44 31.60
N GLN A 490 -3.21 -4.95 31.42
CA GLN A 490 -3.58 -3.62 31.90
C GLN A 490 -4.33 -3.82 33.20
N GLU A 491 -3.66 -3.40 34.29
CA GLU A 491 -4.04 -3.74 35.65
C GLU A 491 -4.03 -5.27 35.83
N LEU A 492 -5.19 -5.89 36.01
CA LEU A 492 -5.33 -7.34 36.18
C LEU A 492 -5.95 -8.02 34.96
N THR A 493 -6.10 -7.31 33.84
CA THR A 493 -6.73 -7.84 32.63
C THR A 493 -5.69 -8.11 31.55
N PRO A 494 -5.51 -9.38 31.14
CA PRO A 494 -4.69 -9.71 29.98
C PRO A 494 -5.27 -9.08 28.72
N ILE A 495 -4.48 -8.25 28.04
CA ILE A 495 -4.86 -7.59 26.78
C ILE A 495 -4.16 -8.18 25.56
N TYR A 496 -2.97 -8.77 25.75
CA TYR A 496 -2.20 -9.43 24.71
C TYR A 496 -1.42 -10.61 25.25
N ALA A 497 -1.27 -11.65 24.42
CA ALA A 497 -0.22 -12.65 24.59
C ALA A 497 1.04 -12.22 23.83
N LEU A 498 2.18 -12.30 24.50
CA LEU A 498 3.49 -11.89 24.02
C LEU A 498 4.21 -13.10 23.46
N GLU A 499 4.53 -13.07 22.17
CA GLU A 499 5.28 -14.12 21.52
C GLU A 499 6.62 -13.60 21.01
N PRO A 500 7.73 -13.91 21.70
CA PRO A 500 9.07 -13.72 21.16
C PRO A 500 9.30 -14.57 19.92
N VAL A 501 9.64 -13.93 18.81
CA VAL A 501 9.96 -14.56 17.51
C VAL A 501 11.32 -14.06 17.01
N SER A 502 11.83 -14.69 15.93
CA SER A 502 13.15 -14.38 15.33
C SER A 502 14.35 -14.94 16.13
N GLY A 503 15.57 -14.67 15.65
CA GLY A 503 16.83 -15.07 16.28
C GLY A 503 17.15 -14.40 17.62
N PHE A 504 16.34 -13.42 18.05
CA PHE A 504 16.48 -12.71 19.34
C PHE A 504 15.50 -13.19 20.40
N ALA A 505 14.80 -14.32 20.19
CA ALA A 505 13.78 -14.79 21.13
C ALA A 505 14.32 -15.01 22.55
N ALA A 506 15.55 -15.51 22.69
CA ALA A 506 16.20 -15.72 23.99
C ALA A 506 16.36 -14.41 24.78
N ASP A 507 16.95 -13.38 24.16
CA ASP A 507 17.15 -12.05 24.77
C ASP A 507 15.82 -11.41 25.20
N ILE A 508 14.75 -11.65 24.43
CA ILE A 508 13.41 -11.14 24.75
C ILE A 508 12.85 -11.88 25.97
N TYR A 509 12.97 -13.21 26.04
CA TYR A 509 12.54 -13.95 27.23
C TYR A 509 13.30 -13.52 28.48
N GLU A 510 14.62 -13.32 28.39
CA GLU A 510 15.43 -12.78 29.50
C GLU A 510 14.94 -11.39 29.93
N THR A 511 14.61 -10.53 28.96
CA THR A 511 14.04 -9.21 29.24
C THR A 511 12.68 -9.30 29.93
N LEU A 512 11.81 -10.23 29.51
CA LEU A 512 10.50 -10.44 30.14
C LEU A 512 10.63 -10.98 31.57
N ILE A 513 11.60 -11.88 31.82
CA ILE A 513 11.93 -12.37 33.17
C ILE A 513 12.41 -11.20 34.03
N ALA A 514 13.34 -10.38 33.55
CA ALA A 514 13.85 -9.23 34.30
C ALA A 514 12.75 -8.19 34.62
N MET A 515 11.80 -7.98 33.70
CA MET A 515 10.64 -7.12 33.96
C MET A 515 9.71 -7.71 35.03
N LEU A 516 9.46 -9.02 34.99
CA LEU A 516 8.67 -9.72 35.99
C LEU A 516 9.36 -9.71 37.36
N GLU A 517 10.68 -9.88 37.39
CA GLU A 517 11.53 -9.76 38.59
C GLU A 517 11.46 -8.36 39.20
N GLY A 518 11.51 -7.31 38.37
CA GLY A 518 11.35 -5.95 38.84
C GLY A 518 9.97 -5.68 39.44
N GLN A 519 8.91 -6.29 38.89
CA GLN A 519 7.53 -6.11 39.37
C GLN A 519 7.24 -6.78 40.73
N ILE A 520 8.04 -7.76 41.14
CA ILE A 520 7.89 -8.45 42.44
C ILE A 520 8.73 -7.82 43.55
N GLN A 521 9.56 -6.83 43.23
CA GLN A 521 10.31 -6.07 44.25
C GLN A 521 9.35 -5.27 45.14
N PRO A 522 9.75 -4.96 46.39
CA PRO A 522 9.01 -4.03 47.24
C PRO A 522 8.81 -2.67 46.56
N GLU A 523 7.66 -2.02 46.76
CA GLU A 523 7.34 -0.73 46.12
C GLU A 523 8.33 0.40 46.47
N ASP A 524 9.04 0.30 47.59
CA ASP A 524 10.08 1.22 48.04
C ASP A 524 11.48 0.89 47.52
N SER A 525 11.63 -0.22 46.78
CA SER A 525 12.89 -0.62 46.17
C SER A 525 13.23 0.22 44.93
N ASP A 526 14.52 0.50 44.74
CA ASP A 526 15.07 1.10 43.52
C ASP A 526 14.97 0.14 42.31
N ASP A 527 14.71 -1.14 42.55
CA ASP A 527 14.52 -2.16 41.53
C ASP A 527 13.05 -2.41 41.17
N PHE A 528 12.12 -1.71 41.82
CA PHE A 528 10.70 -1.85 41.56
C PHE A 528 10.30 -1.34 40.17
N VAL A 529 9.89 -2.25 39.31
CA VAL A 529 9.32 -1.96 38.00
C VAL A 529 7.81 -1.90 38.13
N GLU A 530 7.25 -0.69 38.04
CA GLU A 530 5.81 -0.51 38.20
C GLU A 530 5.06 -0.72 36.88
N ARG A 531 5.68 -0.34 35.75
CA ARG A 531 5.06 -0.32 34.42
C ARG A 531 6.05 -0.71 33.34
N VAL A 532 5.56 -1.33 32.27
CA VAL A 532 6.37 -1.65 31.09
C VAL A 532 5.81 -1.05 29.82
N SER A 533 6.67 -0.86 28.81
CA SER A 533 6.27 -0.58 27.43
C SER A 533 6.66 -1.71 26.49
N ILE A 534 5.76 -2.09 25.60
CA ILE A 534 5.94 -3.23 24.68
C ILE A 534 5.62 -2.81 23.24
N PRO A 535 6.65 -2.57 22.40
CA PRO A 535 6.51 -2.38 20.97
C PRO A 535 6.42 -3.75 20.26
N ALA A 536 5.36 -3.98 19.50
CA ALA A 536 5.08 -5.29 18.90
C ALA A 536 4.35 -5.19 17.57
N ARG A 537 4.18 -6.34 16.90
CA ARG A 537 3.31 -6.48 15.72
C ARG A 537 2.16 -7.43 16.03
N LEU A 538 0.93 -6.96 15.87
CA LEU A 538 -0.30 -7.73 15.96
C LEU A 538 -0.31 -8.84 14.91
N THR A 539 -0.70 -10.04 15.34
CA THR A 539 -0.93 -11.18 14.45
C THR A 539 -2.42 -11.45 14.32
N ASP A 540 -2.78 -12.32 13.38
CA ASP A 540 -4.16 -12.78 13.24
C ASP A 540 -4.47 -13.98 14.16
N ARG A 541 -3.50 -14.37 15.02
CA ARG A 541 -3.66 -15.45 15.99
C ARG A 541 -4.18 -14.92 17.32
N THR A 542 -4.88 -15.80 18.01
CA THR A 542 -5.28 -15.65 19.41
C THR A 542 -4.81 -16.86 20.19
N VAL A 543 -4.75 -16.73 21.51
CA VAL A 543 -4.48 -17.85 22.42
C VAL A 543 -5.52 -17.83 23.54
N GLU A 544 -5.97 -19.01 23.92
CA GLU A 544 -6.83 -19.22 25.08
C GLU A 544 -5.94 -19.34 26.33
N LEU A 545 -6.22 -18.53 27.34
CA LEU A 545 -5.57 -18.56 28.64
C LEU A 545 -6.19 -19.64 29.53
N PHE A 546 -5.52 -19.98 30.63
CA PHE A 546 -6.01 -20.96 31.62
C PHE A 546 -7.41 -20.62 32.17
N SER A 547 -7.79 -19.33 32.16
CA SER A 547 -9.12 -18.85 32.56
C SER A 547 -10.22 -19.11 31.53
N GLY A 548 -9.89 -19.55 30.31
CA GLY A 548 -10.75 -19.61 29.13
C GLY A 548 -10.85 -18.27 28.38
N GLN A 549 -10.19 -17.21 28.85
CA GLN A 549 -10.16 -15.93 28.14
C GLN A 549 -9.30 -16.06 26.88
N VAL A 550 -9.83 -15.63 25.74
CA VAL A 550 -9.10 -15.60 24.46
C VAL A 550 -8.51 -14.21 24.22
N VAL A 551 -7.19 -14.13 24.06
CA VAL A 551 -6.47 -12.86 23.85
C VAL A 551 -5.68 -12.86 22.53
N PRO A 552 -5.56 -11.70 21.86
CA PRO A 552 -4.77 -11.58 20.64
C PRO A 552 -3.27 -11.74 20.89
N VAL A 553 -2.57 -12.37 19.95
CA VAL A 553 -1.12 -12.58 20.01
C VAL A 553 -0.40 -11.45 19.30
N ILE A 554 0.59 -10.85 19.99
CA ILE A 554 1.52 -9.88 19.43
C ILE A 554 2.94 -10.44 19.42
N THR A 555 3.66 -10.17 18.34
CA THR A 555 5.01 -10.69 18.12
C THR A 555 6.07 -9.67 18.50
N LEU A 556 7.07 -10.13 19.26
CA LEU A 556 8.23 -9.39 19.70
C LEU A 556 9.45 -9.88 18.92
N THR A 557 10.19 -9.00 18.25
CA THR A 557 11.32 -9.42 17.39
C THR A 557 12.70 -8.97 17.88
N ASN A 558 12.76 -8.08 18.87
CA ASN A 558 13.97 -7.66 19.59
C ASN A 558 13.55 -6.91 20.87
N THR A 559 14.53 -6.57 21.70
CA THR A 559 14.36 -5.90 22.99
C THR A 559 14.27 -4.37 22.90
N ARG A 560 14.44 -3.77 21.72
CA ARG A 560 14.48 -2.29 21.61
C ARG A 560 13.10 -1.69 21.83
N GLY A 561 13.04 -0.66 22.67
CA GLY A 561 11.82 0.02 23.06
C GLY A 561 10.99 -0.74 24.11
N MET A 562 11.47 -1.90 24.56
CA MET A 562 10.96 -2.56 25.77
C MET A 562 11.62 -1.88 26.98
N TYR A 563 10.81 -1.20 27.80
CA TYR A 563 11.29 -0.50 28.98
C TYR A 563 10.50 -0.93 30.20
N GLY A 564 11.19 -1.09 31.34
CA GLY A 564 10.59 -1.24 32.67
C GLY A 564 10.84 0.02 33.48
N TRP A 565 9.77 0.72 33.84
CA TRP A 565 9.85 2.02 34.51
C TRP A 565 9.87 1.86 36.03
N LYS A 566 10.92 2.44 36.63
CA LYS A 566 11.12 2.55 38.07
C LYS A 566 10.72 3.96 38.51
N VAL A 567 9.46 4.14 38.91
CA VAL A 567 8.90 5.49 39.15
C VAL A 567 9.66 6.24 40.23
N ASN A 568 10.08 5.57 41.30
CA ASN A 568 10.88 6.17 42.37
C ASN A 568 12.19 6.76 41.83
N SER A 569 12.96 5.95 41.09
CA SER A 569 14.23 6.39 40.51
C SER A 569 14.06 7.54 39.51
N LEU A 570 12.97 7.55 38.74
CA LEU A 570 12.66 8.65 37.81
C LEU A 570 12.29 9.94 38.56
N VAL A 571 11.54 9.83 39.65
CA VAL A 571 11.20 10.96 40.52
C VAL A 571 12.45 11.52 41.19
N ASP A 572 13.33 10.66 41.69
CA ASP A 572 14.61 11.05 42.28
C ASP A 572 15.51 11.80 41.28
N ALA A 573 15.70 11.22 40.10
CA ALA A 573 16.50 11.84 39.04
C ALA A 573 15.97 13.22 38.63
N ALA A 574 14.64 13.38 38.55
CA ALA A 574 14.03 14.67 38.23
C ALA A 574 14.17 15.69 39.38
N LEU A 575 13.99 15.27 40.63
CA LEU A 575 14.14 16.14 41.80
C LEU A 575 15.57 16.66 41.97
N GLN A 576 16.58 15.84 41.66
CA GLN A 576 17.99 16.26 41.68
C GLN A 576 18.28 17.47 40.77
N THR A 577 17.44 17.74 39.76
CA THR A 577 17.65 18.90 38.86
C THR A 577 17.15 20.23 39.41
N VAL A 578 16.33 20.21 40.46
CA VAL A 578 15.66 21.40 41.03
C VAL A 578 15.92 21.60 42.53
N ILE A 579 16.29 20.54 43.25
CA ILE A 579 16.66 20.62 44.66
C ILE A 579 18.06 21.24 44.80
N THR A 580 18.17 22.21 45.71
CA THR A 580 19.46 22.80 46.14
C THR A 580 19.69 22.51 47.62
N GLU A 581 20.93 22.66 48.12
CA GLU A 581 21.32 22.39 49.52
C GLU A 581 20.47 23.09 50.59
N GLY A 582 19.72 24.15 50.23
CA GLY A 582 18.82 24.89 51.11
C GLY A 582 17.33 24.50 51.05
N THR A 583 16.96 23.45 50.32
CA THR A 583 15.55 23.06 50.13
C THR A 583 14.98 22.40 51.38
N PRO A 584 13.88 22.88 51.99
CA PRO A 584 13.29 22.26 53.17
C PRO A 584 12.76 20.85 52.89
N PRO A 585 12.92 19.87 53.82
CA PRO A 585 12.43 18.50 53.62
C PRO A 585 10.93 18.39 53.32
N ALA A 586 10.11 19.28 53.89
CA ALA A 586 8.68 19.33 53.61
C ALA A 586 8.37 19.74 52.15
N GLN A 587 9.18 20.64 51.58
CA GLN A 587 9.03 21.08 50.19
C GLN A 587 9.49 19.99 49.22
N GLU A 588 10.60 19.30 49.52
CA GLU A 588 11.03 18.13 48.76
C GLU A 588 9.95 17.04 48.73
N MET A 589 9.37 16.72 49.88
CA MET A 589 8.29 15.72 49.96
C MET A 589 7.05 16.14 49.16
N ALA A 590 6.69 17.42 49.18
CA ALA A 590 5.60 17.96 48.37
C ALA A 590 5.90 17.85 46.87
N MET A 591 7.12 18.18 46.44
CA MET A 591 7.54 18.06 45.03
C MET A 591 7.58 16.60 44.58
N ARG A 592 8.09 15.68 45.41
CA ARG A 592 8.08 14.23 45.16
C ARG A 592 6.66 13.73 44.93
N LYS A 593 5.73 14.09 45.83
CA LYS A 593 4.31 13.72 45.72
C LYS A 593 3.69 14.31 44.46
N ALA A 594 3.96 15.57 44.13
CA ALA A 594 3.42 16.22 42.95
C ALA A 594 3.93 15.58 41.65
N LEU A 595 5.23 15.23 41.58
CA LEU A 595 5.82 14.58 40.41
C LEU A 595 5.32 13.14 40.24
N SER A 596 5.26 12.37 41.32
CA SER A 596 4.66 11.02 41.31
C SER A 596 3.19 11.09 40.87
N SER A 597 2.42 12.03 41.40
CA SER A 597 1.01 12.21 41.02
C SER A 597 0.86 12.65 39.56
N PHE A 598 1.78 13.46 39.03
CA PHE A 598 1.82 13.82 37.61
C PHE A 598 2.09 12.61 36.72
N LEU A 599 3.15 11.84 37.00
CA LEU A 599 3.52 10.67 36.20
C LEU A 599 2.41 9.61 36.21
N ASN A 600 1.80 9.38 37.37
CA ASN A 600 0.63 8.51 37.50
C ASN A 600 -0.55 9.02 36.67
N ARG A 601 -0.88 10.31 36.78
CA ARG A 601 -1.98 10.89 36.01
C ARG A 601 -1.74 10.77 34.50
N VAL A 602 -0.53 11.07 34.02
CA VAL A 602 -0.19 10.89 32.59
C VAL A 602 -0.36 9.44 32.15
N TYR A 603 0.06 8.47 32.96
CA TYR A 603 -0.15 7.05 32.66
C TYR A 603 -1.65 6.71 32.56
N TYR A 604 -2.45 7.04 33.57
CA TYR A 604 -3.87 6.65 33.59
C TYR A 604 -4.73 7.41 32.58
N ASP A 605 -4.42 8.68 32.30
CA ASP A 605 -5.17 9.50 31.34
C ASP A 605 -4.91 9.03 29.90
N LEU A 606 -3.73 8.46 29.60
CA LEU A 606 -3.30 8.15 28.24
C LEU A 606 -3.25 6.66 27.89
N LYS A 607 -3.18 5.76 28.88
CA LYS A 607 -3.06 4.31 28.63
C LYS A 607 -4.24 3.79 27.80
N ASN A 608 -3.93 3.02 26.78
CA ASN A 608 -4.92 2.39 25.90
C ASN A 608 -4.34 1.12 25.26
N VAL A 609 -5.11 0.46 24.38
CA VAL A 609 -4.73 -0.81 23.75
C VAL A 609 -3.60 -0.69 22.71
N GLY A 610 -3.23 0.52 22.29
CA GLY A 610 -2.02 0.78 21.52
C GLY A 610 -2.07 0.34 20.05
N LYS A 611 -3.25 0.21 19.43
CA LYS A 611 -3.40 -0.31 18.05
C LYS A 611 -3.38 0.79 16.99
N THR A 612 -4.24 1.80 17.14
CA THR A 612 -4.30 2.90 16.17
C THR A 612 -3.07 3.79 16.26
N ALA A 613 -2.78 4.58 15.21
CA ALA A 613 -1.69 5.54 15.26
C ALA A 613 -1.80 6.51 16.45
N LYS A 614 -3.00 7.05 16.65
CA LYS A 614 -3.30 7.92 17.80
C LYS A 614 -3.05 7.20 19.12
N ASP A 615 -3.54 5.98 19.27
CA ASP A 615 -3.36 5.15 20.46
C ASP A 615 -1.88 4.90 20.78
N ARG A 616 -1.09 4.55 19.75
CA ARG A 616 0.37 4.38 19.88
C ARG A 616 1.05 5.69 20.29
N ALA A 617 0.61 6.83 19.75
CA ALA A 617 1.15 8.12 20.11
C ALA A 617 0.83 8.49 21.56
N LEU A 618 -0.39 8.23 22.02
CA LEU A 618 -0.80 8.41 23.41
C LEU A 618 0.02 7.51 24.36
N ASN A 619 0.14 6.22 24.06
CA ASN A 619 0.94 5.31 24.87
C ASN A 619 2.43 5.68 24.86
N PHE A 620 3.00 6.06 23.72
CA PHE A 620 4.39 6.50 23.65
C PHE A 620 4.62 7.85 24.35
N SER A 621 3.61 8.71 24.44
CA SER A 621 3.69 9.96 25.20
C SER A 621 3.93 9.72 26.68
N VAL A 622 3.38 8.63 27.22
CA VAL A 622 3.65 8.20 28.59
C VAL A 622 5.12 7.83 28.75
N THR A 623 5.65 6.99 27.85
CA THR A 623 7.08 6.65 27.79
C THR A 623 7.94 7.91 27.72
N ASN A 624 7.59 8.85 26.85
CA ASN A 624 8.33 10.09 26.67
C ASN A 624 8.25 11.00 27.91
N ALA A 625 7.10 11.02 28.61
CA ALA A 625 6.93 11.77 29.86
C ALA A 625 7.80 11.18 30.98
N PHE A 626 7.92 9.85 31.07
CA PHE A 626 8.83 9.19 31.99
C PHE A 626 10.30 9.49 31.66
N GLN A 627 10.68 9.40 30.38
CA GLN A 627 12.05 9.71 29.92
C GLN A 627 12.42 11.20 30.09
N ALA A 628 11.44 12.10 29.94
CA ALA A 628 11.63 13.54 30.05
C ALA A 628 11.17 14.12 31.40
N ALA A 629 11.06 13.32 32.46
CA ALA A 629 10.52 13.74 33.75
C ALA A 629 11.20 15.00 34.32
N SER A 630 12.52 15.11 34.14
CA SER A 630 13.32 16.29 34.54
C SER A 630 12.91 17.59 33.85
N SER A 631 12.32 17.54 32.65
CA SER A 631 11.87 18.72 31.90
C SER A 631 10.65 19.40 32.53
N PHE A 632 9.88 18.67 33.35
CA PHE A 632 8.69 19.17 34.04
C PHE A 632 8.96 19.58 35.49
N SER A 633 10.11 19.17 36.04
CA SER A 633 10.49 19.41 37.44
C SER A 633 10.36 20.88 37.83
N GLN A 634 10.78 21.81 36.95
CA GLN A 634 10.71 23.24 37.20
C GLN A 634 9.27 23.76 37.27
N ALA A 635 8.37 23.30 36.40
CA ALA A 635 6.96 23.71 36.46
C ALA A 635 6.31 23.25 37.77
N ILE A 636 6.55 22.00 38.14
CA ILE A 636 6.04 21.38 39.37
C ILE A 636 6.63 22.06 40.62
N ALA A 637 7.93 22.35 40.61
CA ALA A 637 8.61 23.05 41.70
C ALA A 637 8.04 24.46 41.94
N THR A 638 7.45 25.09 40.92
CA THR A 638 6.77 26.38 41.05
C THR A 638 5.27 26.28 41.39
N GLY A 639 4.80 25.10 41.82
CA GLY A 639 3.42 24.87 42.25
C GLY A 639 2.42 24.61 41.11
N MET A 640 2.89 24.47 39.87
CA MET A 640 2.00 24.18 38.75
C MET A 640 1.62 22.70 38.69
N GLN A 641 0.40 22.42 38.25
CA GLN A 641 -0.15 21.08 38.06
C GLN A 641 -0.60 20.88 36.62
N LEU A 642 -0.68 19.63 36.16
CA LEU A 642 -1.19 19.29 34.83
C LEU A 642 -2.68 19.69 34.74
N ASP A 643 -3.01 20.50 33.74
CA ASP A 643 -4.36 20.94 33.40
C ASP A 643 -4.98 19.93 32.42
N SER A 644 -4.42 19.89 31.21
CA SER A 644 -4.91 19.09 30.08
C SER A 644 -3.79 18.48 29.26
N ILE A 645 -4.14 17.39 28.56
CA ILE A 645 -3.31 16.74 27.55
C ILE A 645 -4.05 16.83 26.23
N GLU A 646 -3.41 17.45 25.23
CA GLU A 646 -3.96 17.59 23.89
C GLU A 646 -3.07 16.86 22.90
N VAL A 647 -3.69 16.03 22.04
CA VAL A 647 -2.99 15.25 21.02
C VAL A 647 -3.61 15.50 19.67
N GLU A 648 -2.80 16.02 18.75
CA GLU A 648 -3.19 16.38 17.39
C GLU A 648 -2.17 15.84 16.39
N LYS A 649 -2.57 15.77 15.12
CA LYS A 649 -1.63 15.34 14.07
C LYS A 649 -0.61 16.44 13.83
N SER A 650 0.68 16.09 13.87
CA SER A 650 1.75 17.09 13.76
C SER A 650 1.90 17.57 12.32
N PRO A 651 1.99 18.89 12.07
CA PRO A 651 2.45 19.41 10.79
C PRO A 651 3.97 19.26 10.63
N PHE A 652 4.70 19.01 11.72
CA PHE A 652 6.15 18.83 11.74
C PHE A 652 6.51 17.36 11.56
N CYS A 653 6.23 16.84 10.36
CA CYS A 653 6.50 15.46 10.01
C CYS A 653 7.40 15.35 8.79
N ARG A 654 8.31 14.36 8.82
CA ARG A 654 8.92 13.89 7.59
C ARG A 654 7.84 13.21 6.76
N ILE A 655 8.01 13.29 5.47
CA ILE A 655 7.24 12.55 4.47
C ILE A 655 7.38 11.04 4.80
N ASN A 656 6.26 10.33 5.04
CA ASN A 656 6.13 8.93 5.57
C ASN A 656 6.21 8.74 7.08
N SER A 657 6.42 9.80 7.85
CA SER A 657 6.21 9.73 9.30
C SER A 657 4.72 9.81 9.63
N ASP A 658 4.33 9.19 10.73
CA ASP A 658 3.01 9.34 11.30
C ASP A 658 3.19 10.04 12.64
N CYS A 659 3.39 11.35 12.59
CA CYS A 659 3.70 12.12 13.78
C CYS A 659 2.53 12.88 14.38
N TRP A 660 2.58 12.95 15.69
CA TRP A 660 1.56 13.48 16.57
C TRP A 660 2.20 14.48 17.51
N ASP A 661 1.61 15.66 17.58
CA ASP A 661 1.97 16.70 18.52
C ASP A 661 1.19 16.47 19.81
N VAL A 662 1.92 16.36 20.91
CA VAL A 662 1.37 16.11 22.25
C VAL A 662 1.71 17.28 23.15
N LYS A 663 0.68 18.01 23.55
CA LYS A 663 0.77 19.23 24.36
C LYS A 663 0.32 18.93 25.78
N LEU A 664 1.23 19.05 26.74
CA LEU A 664 0.94 19.02 28.17
C LEU A 664 0.81 20.46 28.67
N LYS A 665 -0.38 20.86 29.11
CA LYS A 665 -0.65 22.20 29.64
C LYS A 665 -0.64 22.15 31.16
N PHE A 666 0.12 23.03 31.78
CA PHE A 666 0.22 23.17 33.22
C PHE A 666 -0.38 24.50 33.65
N PHE A 667 -1.09 24.49 34.78
CA PHE A 667 -1.69 25.68 35.38
C PHE A 667 -1.34 25.77 36.86
N ASP A 668 -1.44 26.97 37.42
CA ASP A 668 -1.28 27.21 38.85
C ASP A 668 -2.68 27.24 39.50
N PRO A 669 -3.03 26.25 40.34
CA PRO A 669 -4.36 26.18 40.94
C PRO A 669 -4.58 27.26 42.02
N GLU A 670 -3.51 27.79 42.62
CA GLU A 670 -3.58 28.81 43.68
C GLU A 670 -3.57 30.23 43.10
N ASN A 671 -3.00 30.41 41.89
CA ASN A 671 -2.96 31.68 41.20
C ASN A 671 -3.56 31.61 39.79
N GLY A 672 -4.90 31.73 39.72
CA GLY A 672 -5.65 31.69 38.46
C GLY A 672 -5.38 32.85 37.48
N ARG A 673 -4.50 33.82 37.79
CA ARG A 673 -4.02 34.87 36.87
C ARG A 673 -2.67 34.53 36.24
N ARG A 674 -1.96 33.52 36.75
CA ARG A 674 -0.67 33.10 36.21
C ARG A 674 -0.85 32.43 34.85
N ALA A 675 0.04 32.75 33.91
CA ALA A 675 0.02 32.15 32.57
C ALA A 675 0.20 30.63 32.66
N LYS A 676 -0.50 29.88 31.80
CA LYS A 676 -0.31 28.42 31.69
C LYS A 676 1.03 28.13 31.02
N LYS A 677 1.70 27.06 31.44
CA LYS A 677 2.94 26.58 30.80
C LYS A 677 2.61 25.41 29.90
N VAL A 678 3.03 25.45 28.64
CA VAL A 678 2.80 24.39 27.66
C VAL A 678 4.11 23.69 27.35
N TYR A 679 4.09 22.36 27.34
CA TYR A 679 5.17 21.51 26.84
C TYR A 679 4.68 20.73 25.63
N LEU A 680 5.41 20.77 24.52
CA LEU A 680 5.07 20.08 23.28
C LEU A 680 6.15 19.07 22.90
N PHE A 681 5.69 17.86 22.60
CA PHE A 681 6.48 16.77 22.00
C PHE A 681 5.90 16.45 20.64
N THR A 682 6.77 16.18 19.67
CA THR A 682 6.34 15.59 18.40
C THR A 682 6.81 14.13 18.40
N ILE A 683 5.90 13.19 18.21
CA ILE A 683 6.16 11.75 18.29
C ILE A 683 5.82 11.12 16.96
N ASP A 684 6.76 10.44 16.31
CA ASP A 684 6.52 9.64 15.11
C ASP A 684 6.25 8.18 15.47
N VAL A 685 5.06 7.69 15.11
CA VAL A 685 4.60 6.31 15.35
C VAL A 685 4.50 5.49 14.06
N SER A 686 5.19 5.91 12.99
CA SER A 686 5.23 5.20 11.70
C SER A 686 5.91 3.83 11.80
N ASP A 687 6.90 3.69 12.68
CA ASP A 687 7.59 2.41 12.94
C ASP A 687 7.07 1.74 14.23
N ARG A 688 7.39 0.46 14.41
CA ARG A 688 7.07 -0.35 15.59
C ARG A 688 7.61 0.28 16.87
N ILE A 689 8.78 0.89 16.81
CA ILE A 689 9.40 1.61 17.92
C ILE A 689 9.20 3.10 17.62
N PRO A 690 8.24 3.77 18.27
CA PRO A 690 8.04 5.18 18.03
C PRO A 690 9.26 6.00 18.45
N VAL A 691 9.40 7.19 17.88
CA VAL A 691 10.52 8.09 18.15
C VAL A 691 10.05 9.51 18.41
N THR A 692 10.70 10.19 19.36
CA THR A 692 10.49 11.62 19.61
C THR A 692 11.29 12.43 18.59
N LEU A 693 10.64 13.38 17.91
CA LEU A 693 11.24 14.26 16.92
C LEU A 693 11.66 15.59 17.55
N GLY A 694 12.97 15.82 17.62
CA GLY A 694 13.55 17.05 18.16
C GLY A 694 13.50 17.15 19.69
N GLN A 695 13.80 18.34 20.21
CA GLN A 695 13.76 18.60 21.65
C GLN A 695 12.37 19.07 22.10
N VAL A 696 12.08 18.86 23.39
CA VAL A 696 10.86 19.35 24.05
C VAL A 696 10.76 20.86 23.93
N ARG A 697 9.68 21.36 23.33
CA ARG A 697 9.43 22.79 23.22
C ARG A 697 8.58 23.23 24.41
N SER A 698 8.91 24.38 25.01
CA SER A 698 8.08 24.95 26.08
C SER A 698 7.86 26.44 25.92
N TRP A 699 6.65 26.90 26.20
CA TRP A 699 6.28 28.33 26.20
C TRP A 699 5.14 28.60 27.18
N SER A 700 4.87 29.87 27.44
CA SER A 700 3.75 30.29 28.29
C SER A 700 2.62 30.82 27.42
N VAL A 701 1.38 30.47 27.74
CA VAL A 701 0.19 30.99 27.06
C VAL A 701 -0.65 31.84 28.02
N PRO A 702 -1.17 33.00 27.57
CA PRO A 702 -2.18 33.74 28.30
C PRO A 702 -3.41 32.86 28.55
N LYS A 703 -4.16 33.21 29.58
CA LYS A 703 -5.32 32.43 30.02
C LYS A 703 -6.41 32.35 28.95
#